data_AF-A0A3B1KAL9-F1
#
_entry.id   AF-A0A3B1KAL9-F1
#
_cell.length_a   1.000
_cell.length_b   1.000
_cell.length_c   1.000
_cell.angle_alpha   90.00
_cell.angle_beta   90.00
_cell.angle_gamma   90.00
#
_symmetry.space_group_name_H-M   'P 1'
#
loop_
_entity.id
_entity.type
_entity.pdbx_description
1 polymer ?
#
loop_
_entity_poly.entity_id
_entity_poly.type
_entity_poly.pdbx_seq_one_letter_code
_entity_poly.pdbx_strand_id
1 'polypeptide(L)'
;MKQLRGPCVHLYTVGILLLCLITKVRSVGVSDTDLNGVWSLKNSNGSFSLSAEVPGCVHTALQQHKLIQDPYYRFNDLAYRWISLDNWTYSTSFSVSDSVRSSKRSFLVFEGVDTVATISLNGVIIGKTDNMFRRYDFEVAVLLKDVNILEVWLMSPVTYALDRRQAHTAYSVPPECPPAVQKGECHVNFIRKAQSSFSWDWGPSFPTLGIWKGVRLESFDTLRLLNVITSPKYDAGLSCWTVEVDVYFDVVTASKGIVLLSVPQLKSQAKFQLSLVPGQSNLSYVLQINQNVSVDLWWPFGHGKQPLFDMIINITMDNGEKFITEKLIAFRTVELVQEPIPDSPGLSFYFRINGQPVFLKGSNWIPAHAFQDQVTADRLTQLLVSAQKANMNVLRVWGGGIYEQDNFYVLCDQLGIMVWQDFMFACALYPTEKDFLQSVQEEVIQQVRRLKSHPSVVIWSGNNENEAAIAANWYFIPPAKKPLYVKDYVHLYVENIREIVLQEDTTRPFLVSSPTNGVESEKEGWVAHDPYDPHYGDVHFYNYLADCWDWRTFPRTRFASEYGFQSWPSFSTLSKVSEPTDWDFNSSFSSHRQHHEFGNMEMLLQAKLHYILPNKTDTVQRYKDSIYITQVMQAQCVKTQTEFYRRSQSDIVDSKGHTMGALYWQLNDIWQAPSWSSIEFGGKWKMLHYWAVNFFSPVIAVGVEDKGDLLIYAVSDMNTDDILKATVKLYRWSSFTPQCSLESDWIKVKGGGVTQMFQRPISSLLTECGNCTPQSCVVIFDLRDQQDGVRSPLNYQFLSSPRDAEGLQKPNITFTVTGEGNKFKLNLHCSSPALFVWLDVEDIPGIFDTNGFLMMSENYTVFFTAWRSTTLKDFVSKLNITSLRDIY
;
A
#
# COMPACT_ATOMS: atom_id res chain seq x y z
N MET A 1 11.51 -40.54 29.09
CA MET A 1 12.39 -40.54 27.90
C MET A 1 12.17 -39.23 27.16
N LYS A 2 13.01 -38.24 27.44
CA LYS A 2 12.89 -36.84 27.04
C LYS A 2 14.22 -36.44 26.40
N GLN A 3 14.21 -36.01 25.13
CA GLN A 3 15.15 -35.04 24.58
C GLN A 3 14.71 -34.60 23.18
N LEU A 4 15.02 -33.34 22.86
CA LEU A 4 14.87 -32.60 21.58
C LEU A 4 13.56 -31.82 21.39
N ARG A 5 13.56 -30.57 21.90
CA ARG A 5 12.87 -29.43 21.27
C ARG A 5 13.76 -28.19 21.38
N GLY A 6 14.42 -27.85 20.27
CA GLY A 6 14.81 -26.47 19.97
C GLY A 6 13.84 -25.92 18.92
N PRO A 7 13.60 -24.59 18.85
CA PRO A 7 12.72 -24.02 17.84
C PRO A 7 13.44 -24.08 16.49
N CYS A 8 13.03 -25.04 15.65
CA CYS A 8 13.32 -25.00 14.22
C CYS A 8 12.56 -23.81 13.64
N VAL A 9 13.23 -22.67 13.55
CA VAL A 9 12.89 -21.63 12.57
C VAL A 9 13.15 -22.28 11.21
N HIS A 10 12.13 -22.92 10.64
CA HIS A 10 12.15 -23.26 9.23
C HIS A 10 12.15 -21.95 8.45
N LEU A 11 13.37 -21.54 8.10
CA LEU A 11 13.62 -20.66 6.97
C LEU A 11 12.89 -21.23 5.76
N TYR A 12 11.71 -20.69 5.47
CA TYR A 12 11.33 -20.49 4.08
C TYR A 12 12.32 -19.46 3.52
N THR A 13 13.50 -19.92 3.09
CA THR A 13 14.04 -19.41 1.84
C THR A 13 12.98 -19.72 0.81
N VAL A 14 12.01 -18.83 0.64
CA VAL A 14 11.14 -18.86 -0.52
C VAL A 14 12.10 -18.60 -1.67
N GLY A 15 12.60 -19.69 -2.28
CA GLY A 15 12.93 -19.66 -3.68
C GLY A 15 11.62 -19.37 -4.38
N ILE A 16 11.25 -18.09 -4.45
CA ILE A 16 10.23 -17.61 -5.36
C ILE A 16 10.86 -17.85 -6.72
N LEU A 17 10.64 -19.05 -7.26
CA LEU A 17 10.65 -19.24 -8.70
C LEU A 17 9.54 -18.30 -9.18
N LEU A 18 9.96 -17.10 -9.60
CA LEU A 18 9.18 -16.14 -10.36
C LEU A 18 8.76 -16.80 -11.67
N LEU A 19 7.81 -17.73 -11.59
CA LEU A 19 6.89 -17.96 -12.68
C LEU A 19 5.87 -16.84 -12.54
N CYS A 20 6.19 -15.67 -13.09
CA CYS A 20 5.17 -14.75 -13.56
C CYS A 20 4.34 -15.53 -14.59
N LEU A 21 3.33 -16.24 -14.12
CA LEU A 21 2.24 -16.74 -14.94
C LEU A 21 1.44 -15.51 -15.35
N ILE A 22 1.99 -14.75 -16.31
CA ILE A 22 1.16 -14.03 -17.26
C ILE A 22 0.19 -15.07 -17.77
N THR A 23 -1.12 -14.83 -17.62
CA THR A 23 -2.17 -15.68 -18.17
C THR A 23 -1.92 -15.82 -19.67
N LYS A 24 -1.20 -16.86 -20.07
CA LYS A 24 -0.92 -17.12 -21.49
C LYS A 24 -2.12 -17.84 -22.04
N VAL A 25 -3.02 -17.08 -22.64
CA VAL A 25 -4.01 -17.66 -23.54
C VAL A 25 -3.22 -18.29 -24.69
N ARG A 26 -3.19 -19.61 -24.75
CA ARG A 26 -2.69 -20.31 -25.95
C ARG A 26 -3.87 -20.45 -26.89
N SER A 27 -3.95 -19.55 -27.85
CA SER A 27 -4.89 -19.59 -28.96
C SER A 27 -4.20 -20.21 -30.18
N VAL A 28 -4.85 -21.21 -30.77
CA VAL A 28 -4.51 -21.66 -32.13
C VAL A 28 -5.45 -20.91 -33.07
N GLY A 29 -4.94 -19.94 -33.84
CA GLY A 29 -5.72 -19.15 -34.80
C GLY A 29 -5.71 -17.63 -34.61
N VAL A 30 -5.07 -17.13 -33.53
CA VAL A 30 -4.78 -15.69 -33.35
C VAL A 30 -3.29 -15.48 -33.50
N SER A 31 -2.88 -14.59 -34.39
CA SER A 31 -1.51 -14.12 -34.45
C SER A 31 -1.36 -12.92 -33.53
N ASP A 32 -0.48 -13.03 -32.53
CA ASP A 32 -0.14 -11.96 -31.61
C ASP A 32 1.30 -11.49 -31.90
N THR A 33 1.45 -10.24 -32.34
CA THR A 33 2.75 -9.61 -32.58
C THR A 33 3.02 -8.60 -31.48
N ASP A 34 3.96 -8.91 -30.59
CA ASP A 34 4.43 -7.97 -29.57
C ASP A 34 5.17 -6.79 -30.23
N LEU A 35 4.74 -5.57 -29.90
CA LEU A 35 5.33 -4.32 -30.38
C LEU A 35 6.11 -3.59 -29.27
N ASN A 36 6.31 -4.23 -28.12
CA ASN A 36 7.21 -3.73 -27.08
C ASN A 36 8.67 -3.68 -27.57
N GLY A 37 9.49 -2.90 -26.85
CA GLY A 37 10.91 -2.70 -27.10
C GLY A 37 11.23 -1.26 -27.49
N VAL A 38 12.25 -1.10 -28.33
CA VAL A 38 12.85 0.21 -28.61
C VAL A 38 12.11 0.94 -29.73
N TRP A 39 11.50 2.06 -29.41
CA TRP A 39 10.84 2.98 -30.33
C TRP A 39 11.67 4.25 -30.54
N SER A 40 11.32 5.07 -31.53
CA SER A 40 11.83 6.43 -31.66
C SER A 40 10.99 7.40 -30.83
N LEU A 41 11.63 8.37 -30.20
CA LEU A 41 10.98 9.42 -29.40
C LEU A 41 11.46 10.79 -29.87
N LYS A 42 10.50 11.70 -30.11
CA LYS A 42 10.76 13.10 -30.48
C LYS A 42 9.92 14.07 -29.67
N ASN A 43 10.47 15.25 -29.39
CA ASN A 43 9.69 16.34 -28.81
C ASN A 43 9.01 17.20 -29.90
N SER A 44 8.19 18.18 -29.52
CA SER A 44 7.30 18.92 -30.44
C SER A 44 8.03 19.64 -31.59
N ASN A 45 9.18 20.25 -31.32
CA ASN A 45 9.98 20.97 -32.31
C ASN A 45 11.05 20.08 -32.98
N GLY A 46 11.15 18.81 -32.59
CA GLY A 46 12.12 17.84 -33.11
C GLY A 46 13.57 18.05 -32.69
N SER A 47 13.87 18.96 -31.76
CA SER A 47 15.24 19.18 -31.25
C SER A 47 15.78 18.00 -30.46
N PHE A 48 14.88 17.23 -29.83
CA PHE A 48 15.19 15.93 -29.24
C PHE A 48 14.69 14.83 -30.18
N SER A 49 15.58 13.91 -30.52
CA SER A 49 15.27 12.71 -31.28
C SER A 49 16.17 11.58 -30.77
N LEU A 50 15.60 10.67 -29.98
CA LEU A 50 16.30 9.57 -29.32
C LEU A 50 15.51 8.26 -29.46
N SER A 51 16.07 7.17 -28.97
CA SER A 51 15.32 5.92 -28.79
C SER A 51 14.66 5.88 -27.41
N ALA A 52 13.55 5.19 -27.26
CA ALA A 52 12.85 5.04 -25.98
C ALA A 52 12.23 3.65 -25.87
N GLU A 53 12.33 3.05 -24.68
CA GLU A 53 11.70 1.76 -24.39
C GLU A 53 10.17 1.91 -24.28
N VAL A 54 9.45 0.90 -24.75
CA VAL A 54 8.01 0.69 -24.55
C VAL A 54 7.83 -0.73 -24.00
N PRO A 55 7.23 -0.91 -22.80
CA PRO A 55 6.70 0.13 -21.91
C PRO A 55 7.75 1.07 -21.33
N GLY A 56 7.43 2.36 -21.20
CA GLY A 56 8.36 3.38 -20.72
C GLY A 56 7.77 4.80 -20.72
N CYS A 57 8.54 5.76 -20.24
CA CYS A 57 8.13 7.17 -20.26
C CYS A 57 9.26 8.10 -20.73
N VAL A 58 8.88 9.34 -21.06
CA VAL A 58 9.80 10.35 -21.61
C VAL A 58 10.96 10.65 -20.66
N HIS A 59 10.69 10.84 -19.36
CA HIS A 59 11.71 11.18 -18.37
C HIS A 59 12.78 10.09 -18.28
N THR A 60 12.38 8.82 -18.21
CA THR A 60 13.32 7.70 -18.11
C THR A 60 14.10 7.50 -19.41
N ALA A 61 13.47 7.72 -20.57
CA ALA A 61 14.17 7.70 -21.85
C ALA A 61 15.26 8.79 -21.95
N LEU A 62 14.95 10.03 -21.55
CA LEU A 62 15.91 11.14 -21.54
C LEU A 62 17.06 10.88 -20.55
N GLN A 63 16.75 10.32 -19.37
CA GLN A 63 17.75 9.97 -18.36
C GLN A 63 18.68 8.85 -18.84
N GLN A 64 18.15 7.80 -19.47
CA GLN A 64 18.93 6.70 -20.06
C GLN A 64 19.90 7.21 -21.14
N HIS A 65 19.48 8.20 -21.93
CA HIS A 65 20.31 8.85 -22.94
C HIS A 65 21.25 9.92 -22.37
N LYS A 66 21.25 10.13 -21.04
CA LYS A 66 22.07 11.14 -20.34
C LYS A 66 21.84 12.57 -20.82
N LEU A 67 20.65 12.84 -21.35
CA LEU A 67 20.22 14.19 -21.77
C LEU A 67 19.74 15.02 -20.59
N ILE A 68 19.33 14.34 -19.52
CA ILE A 68 19.02 14.91 -18.21
C ILE A 68 19.75 14.10 -17.13
N GLN A 69 19.94 14.72 -15.97
CA GLN A 69 20.37 14.04 -14.76
C GLN A 69 19.22 13.22 -14.17
N ASP A 70 19.45 12.59 -13.03
CA ASP A 70 18.35 12.00 -12.25
C ASP A 70 17.28 13.06 -11.95
N PRO A 71 16.02 12.86 -12.39
CA PRO A 71 14.92 13.76 -12.04
C PRO A 71 14.78 13.94 -10.52
N TYR A 72 15.15 12.92 -9.74
CA TYR A 72 15.09 12.99 -8.29
C TYR A 72 16.30 13.67 -7.67
N TYR A 73 17.28 14.20 -8.42
CA TYR A 73 18.42 14.91 -7.85
C TYR A 73 18.09 16.38 -7.53
N ARG A 74 18.32 16.78 -6.28
CA ARG A 74 18.14 18.16 -5.77
C ARG A 74 16.81 18.81 -6.18
N PHE A 75 16.85 19.80 -7.08
CA PHE A 75 15.72 20.65 -7.50
C PHE A 75 15.29 20.34 -8.95
N ASN A 76 15.62 19.15 -9.46
CA ASN A 76 15.36 18.78 -10.85
C ASN A 76 13.87 18.60 -11.18
N ASP A 77 13.00 18.45 -10.18
CA ASP A 77 11.55 18.58 -10.33
C ASP A 77 11.15 19.94 -10.91
N LEU A 78 11.82 21.02 -10.49
CA LEU A 78 11.62 22.34 -11.08
C LEU A 78 12.39 22.51 -12.39
N ALA A 79 13.64 22.05 -12.45
CA ALA A 79 14.50 22.25 -13.62
C ALA A 79 13.99 21.50 -14.86
N TYR A 80 13.32 20.36 -14.68
CA TYR A 80 12.83 19.49 -15.75
C TYR A 80 11.32 19.60 -16.00
N ARG A 81 10.66 20.60 -15.40
CA ARG A 81 9.24 20.92 -15.66
C ARG A 81 8.91 21.06 -17.15
N TRP A 82 9.85 21.54 -17.96
CA TRP A 82 9.70 21.67 -19.42
C TRP A 82 9.36 20.35 -20.11
N ILE A 83 9.80 19.20 -19.59
CA ILE A 83 9.52 17.88 -20.17
C ILE A 83 8.01 17.59 -20.14
N SER A 84 7.39 17.88 -19.00
CA SER A 84 5.95 17.69 -18.78
C SER A 84 5.08 18.72 -19.50
N LEU A 85 5.64 19.87 -19.86
CA LEU A 85 4.95 20.93 -20.60
C LEU A 85 5.04 20.76 -22.13
N ASP A 86 6.01 20.00 -22.62
CA ASP A 86 6.16 19.72 -24.05
C ASP A 86 5.26 18.56 -24.52
N ASN A 87 4.99 18.50 -25.82
CA ASN A 87 4.34 17.38 -26.47
C ASN A 87 5.42 16.42 -27.03
N TRP A 88 5.12 15.13 -27.02
CA TRP A 88 6.08 14.09 -27.39
C TRP A 88 5.48 13.11 -28.38
N THR A 89 6.30 12.55 -29.26
CA THR A 89 5.87 11.58 -30.28
C THR A 89 6.70 10.32 -30.17
N TYR A 90 6.04 9.19 -29.89
CA TYR A 90 6.61 7.86 -30.04
C TYR A 90 6.32 7.34 -31.44
N SER A 91 7.33 6.83 -32.15
CA SER A 91 7.17 6.25 -33.48
C SER A 91 7.92 4.92 -33.60
N THR A 92 7.34 3.93 -34.26
CA THR A 92 8.02 2.66 -34.57
C THR A 92 7.64 2.17 -35.95
N SER A 93 8.47 1.29 -36.53
CA SER A 93 8.15 0.58 -37.76
C SER A 93 8.19 -0.92 -37.53
N PHE A 94 7.18 -1.64 -38.00
CA PHE A 94 7.11 -3.09 -37.87
C PHE A 94 6.62 -3.74 -39.16
N SER A 95 7.11 -4.94 -39.42
CA SER A 95 6.68 -5.75 -40.57
C SER A 95 5.67 -6.79 -40.13
N VAL A 96 4.72 -7.11 -41.00
CA VAL A 96 3.74 -8.18 -40.79
C VAL A 96 3.79 -9.16 -41.95
N SER A 97 3.54 -10.45 -41.67
CA SER A 97 3.49 -11.47 -42.71
C SER A 97 2.24 -11.34 -43.58
N ASP A 98 2.26 -11.97 -44.75
CA ASP A 98 1.09 -12.07 -45.63
C ASP A 98 -0.12 -12.68 -44.91
N SER A 99 0.10 -13.67 -44.04
CA SER A 99 -0.98 -14.30 -43.26
C SER A 99 -1.67 -13.32 -42.30
N VAL A 100 -0.91 -12.41 -41.67
CA VAL A 100 -1.45 -11.36 -40.80
C VAL A 100 -2.21 -10.33 -41.63
N ARG A 101 -1.68 -9.90 -42.78
CA ARG A 101 -2.37 -8.95 -43.67
C ARG A 101 -3.64 -9.53 -44.29
N SER A 102 -3.68 -10.84 -44.50
CA SER A 102 -4.86 -11.54 -45.00
C SER A 102 -5.90 -11.86 -43.91
N SER A 103 -5.59 -11.58 -42.64
CA SER A 103 -6.52 -11.85 -41.54
C SER A 103 -7.79 -11.00 -41.69
N LYS A 104 -8.95 -11.57 -41.34
CA LYS A 104 -10.23 -10.85 -41.48
C LYS A 104 -10.33 -9.64 -40.55
N ARG A 105 -9.73 -9.72 -39.37
CA ARG A 105 -9.67 -8.63 -38.39
C ARG A 105 -8.30 -8.54 -37.76
N SER A 106 -7.90 -7.32 -37.43
CA SER A 106 -6.63 -7.01 -36.79
C SER A 106 -6.81 -5.79 -35.89
N PHE A 107 -6.33 -5.88 -34.66
CA PHE A 107 -6.39 -4.80 -33.70
C PHE A 107 -5.01 -4.42 -33.18
N LEU A 108 -4.73 -3.12 -33.16
CA LEU A 108 -3.68 -2.58 -32.30
C LEU A 108 -4.23 -2.44 -30.89
N VAL A 109 -3.62 -3.15 -29.94
CA VAL A 109 -4.00 -3.14 -28.54
C VAL A 109 -2.96 -2.39 -27.73
N PHE A 110 -3.39 -1.34 -27.03
CA PHE A 110 -2.61 -0.61 -26.05
C PHE A 110 -3.15 -0.94 -24.65
N GLU A 111 -2.33 -1.59 -23.83
CA GLU A 111 -2.73 -1.94 -22.46
C GLU A 111 -2.75 -0.73 -21.51
N GLY A 112 -2.13 0.37 -21.90
CA GLY A 112 -2.08 1.60 -21.12
C GLY A 112 -1.23 2.69 -21.78
N VAL A 113 -1.84 3.85 -22.01
CA VAL A 113 -1.20 5.05 -22.54
C VAL A 113 -1.30 6.14 -21.49
N ASP A 114 -0.19 6.79 -21.14
CA ASP A 114 -0.14 7.87 -20.16
C ASP A 114 0.11 9.22 -20.87
N THR A 115 -0.90 10.05 -21.12
CA THR A 115 -2.35 9.79 -20.93
C THR A 115 -3.11 10.17 -22.20
N VAL A 116 -2.99 11.43 -22.61
CA VAL A 116 -3.74 11.98 -23.73
C VAL A 116 -2.93 11.81 -25.01
N ALA A 117 -3.43 11.03 -25.96
CA ALA A 117 -2.73 10.76 -27.19
C ALA A 117 -3.64 10.78 -28.42
N THR A 118 -3.05 11.08 -29.58
CA THR A 118 -3.59 10.72 -30.89
C THR A 118 -2.70 9.65 -31.50
N ILE A 119 -3.30 8.62 -32.09
CA ILE A 119 -2.57 7.46 -32.61
C ILE A 119 -2.83 7.35 -34.10
N SER A 120 -1.77 7.15 -34.90
CA SER A 120 -1.87 6.85 -36.32
C SER A 120 -1.14 5.58 -36.73
N LEU A 121 -1.66 4.94 -37.77
CA LEU A 121 -1.00 3.87 -38.50
C LEU A 121 -0.91 4.27 -39.97
N ASN A 122 0.29 4.24 -40.53
CA ASN A 122 0.54 4.54 -41.94
C ASN A 122 0.01 5.91 -42.39
N GLY A 123 0.05 6.90 -41.51
CA GLY A 123 -0.45 8.26 -41.74
C GLY A 123 -1.96 8.44 -41.56
N VAL A 124 -2.69 7.39 -41.15
CA VAL A 124 -4.13 7.45 -40.88
C VAL A 124 -4.36 7.44 -39.37
N ILE A 125 -5.08 8.43 -38.84
CA ILE A 125 -5.46 8.46 -37.42
C ILE A 125 -6.45 7.32 -37.14
N ILE A 126 -6.08 6.42 -36.23
CA ILE A 126 -6.88 5.26 -35.85
C ILE A 126 -7.67 5.49 -34.55
N GLY A 127 -7.25 6.45 -33.72
CA GLY A 127 -7.98 6.80 -32.51
C GLY A 127 -7.26 7.78 -31.59
N LYS A 128 -7.86 8.02 -30.43
CA LYS A 128 -7.37 8.89 -29.37
C LYS A 128 -7.51 8.23 -28.01
N THR A 129 -6.69 8.64 -27.05
CA THR A 129 -6.74 8.23 -25.64
C THR A 129 -6.84 9.45 -24.74
N ASP A 130 -7.44 9.28 -23.57
CA ASP A 130 -7.65 10.36 -22.58
C ASP A 130 -7.58 9.88 -21.11
N ASN A 131 -7.26 8.60 -20.90
CA ASN A 131 -7.29 7.96 -19.60
C ASN A 131 -6.16 6.95 -19.44
N MET A 132 -5.32 7.18 -18.43
CA MET A 132 -4.17 6.35 -18.10
C MET A 132 -4.56 4.91 -17.74
N PHE A 133 -5.75 4.74 -17.18
CA PHE A 133 -6.22 3.52 -16.55
C PHE A 133 -7.04 2.62 -17.47
N ARG A 134 -7.07 2.93 -18.77
CA ARG A 134 -7.81 2.18 -19.78
C ARG A 134 -6.90 1.45 -20.76
N ARG A 135 -7.33 0.25 -21.14
CA ARG A 135 -6.91 -0.45 -22.36
C ARG A 135 -7.72 0.08 -23.55
N TYR A 136 -7.05 0.19 -24.70
CA TYR A 136 -7.63 0.64 -25.97
C TYR A 136 -7.33 -0.36 -27.10
N ASP A 137 -8.35 -0.70 -27.88
CA ASP A 137 -8.26 -1.62 -29.02
C ASP A 137 -8.72 -0.91 -30.30
N PHE A 138 -7.83 -0.74 -31.28
CA PHE A 138 -8.12 -0.06 -32.55
C PHE A 138 -8.08 -1.05 -33.71
N GLU A 139 -9.18 -1.18 -34.46
CA GLU A 139 -9.23 -2.03 -35.67
C GLU A 139 -8.40 -1.41 -36.79
N VAL A 140 -7.47 -2.20 -37.36
CA VAL A 140 -6.46 -1.75 -38.30
C VAL A 140 -6.28 -2.66 -39.52
N ALA A 141 -7.06 -3.75 -39.66
CA ALA A 141 -6.88 -4.75 -40.72
C ALA A 141 -6.70 -4.12 -42.12
N VAL A 142 -7.57 -3.17 -42.49
CA VAL A 142 -7.56 -2.52 -43.81
C VAL A 142 -6.41 -1.53 -44.03
N LEU A 143 -5.67 -1.20 -42.97
CA LEU A 143 -4.55 -0.25 -43.01
C LEU A 143 -3.19 -0.94 -43.05
N LEU A 144 -3.13 -2.25 -42.79
CA LEU A 144 -1.88 -3.01 -42.71
C LEU A 144 -1.19 -3.12 -44.09
N LYS A 145 0.10 -2.84 -44.10
CA LYS A 145 1.03 -2.97 -45.24
C LYS A 145 2.14 -3.95 -44.88
N ASP A 146 3.03 -4.27 -45.82
CA ASP A 146 4.23 -5.09 -45.55
C ASP A 146 5.05 -4.52 -44.40
N VAL A 147 5.30 -3.21 -44.46
CA VAL A 147 5.96 -2.40 -43.44
C VAL A 147 4.99 -1.33 -42.99
N ASN A 148 4.79 -1.23 -41.69
CA ASN A 148 3.86 -0.31 -41.07
C ASN A 148 4.61 0.70 -40.22
N ILE A 149 4.15 1.94 -40.23
CA ILE A 149 4.64 3.01 -39.37
C ILE A 149 3.54 3.36 -38.38
N LEU A 150 3.83 3.23 -37.10
CA LEU A 150 2.94 3.56 -36.00
C LEU A 150 3.46 4.79 -35.28
N GLU A 151 2.61 5.78 -35.08
CA GLU A 151 2.95 7.02 -34.37
C GLU A 151 1.91 7.31 -33.28
N VAL A 152 2.41 7.74 -32.12
CA VAL A 152 1.63 8.08 -30.93
C VAL A 152 2.04 9.48 -30.48
N TRP A 153 1.20 10.47 -30.77
CA TRP A 153 1.41 11.87 -30.37
C TRP A 153 0.77 12.12 -29.01
N LEU A 154 1.61 12.29 -27.99
CA LEU A 154 1.23 12.57 -26.61
C LEU A 154 1.16 14.07 -26.38
N MET A 155 0.03 14.52 -25.82
CA MET A 155 -0.18 15.91 -25.39
C MET A 155 0.24 16.07 -23.93
N SER A 156 0.88 17.20 -23.61
CA SER A 156 1.22 17.59 -22.23
C SER A 156 0.00 17.42 -21.31
N PRO A 157 0.10 16.61 -20.23
CA PRO A 157 -0.99 16.42 -19.29
C PRO A 157 -1.35 17.71 -18.56
N VAL A 158 -0.37 18.58 -18.30
CA VAL A 158 -0.58 19.88 -17.64
C VAL A 158 -1.37 20.82 -18.54
N THR A 159 -0.97 20.94 -19.81
CA THR A 159 -1.69 21.77 -20.79
C THR A 159 -3.10 21.24 -21.02
N TYR A 160 -3.27 19.92 -21.16
CA TYR A 160 -4.59 19.30 -21.33
C TYR A 160 -5.52 19.57 -20.13
N ALA A 161 -5.01 19.39 -18.90
CA ALA A 161 -5.79 19.64 -17.69
C ALA A 161 -6.24 21.12 -17.60
N LEU A 162 -5.36 22.06 -17.95
CA LEU A 162 -5.69 23.48 -18.03
C LEU A 162 -6.75 23.77 -19.11
N ASP A 163 -6.60 23.21 -20.31
CA ASP A 163 -7.55 23.40 -21.41
C ASP A 163 -8.94 22.86 -21.03
N ARG A 164 -8.99 21.67 -20.41
CA ARG A 164 -10.23 21.08 -19.88
C ARG A 164 -10.85 21.96 -18.82
N ARG A 165 -10.04 22.47 -17.89
CA ARG A 165 -10.51 23.43 -16.88
C ARG A 165 -11.09 24.67 -17.54
N GLN A 166 -10.43 25.27 -18.52
CA GLN A 166 -10.90 26.48 -19.21
C GLN A 166 -12.20 26.24 -19.99
N ALA A 167 -12.36 25.05 -20.58
CA ALA A 167 -13.60 24.64 -21.23
C ALA A 167 -14.78 24.47 -20.25
N HIS A 168 -14.50 24.12 -18.99
CA HIS A 168 -15.50 24.05 -17.93
C HIS A 168 -15.88 25.45 -17.41
N THR A 169 -16.81 26.14 -18.08
CA THR A 169 -17.19 27.52 -17.72
C THR A 169 -18.33 27.63 -16.70
N ALA A 170 -19.01 26.52 -16.38
CA ALA A 170 -20.24 26.55 -15.58
C ALA A 170 -19.99 26.93 -14.11
N TYR A 171 -18.93 26.39 -13.50
CA TYR A 171 -18.50 26.69 -12.13
C TYR A 171 -17.00 26.36 -11.98
N SER A 172 -16.50 26.30 -10.75
CA SER A 172 -15.11 25.89 -10.44
C SER A 172 -15.16 24.49 -9.83
N VAL A 173 -14.21 23.63 -10.18
CA VAL A 173 -14.11 22.29 -9.59
C VAL A 173 -12.83 22.25 -8.75
N PRO A 174 -12.93 22.45 -7.42
CA PRO A 174 -11.76 22.59 -6.56
C PRO A 174 -11.12 21.24 -6.18
N PRO A 175 -9.86 21.24 -5.72
CA PRO A 175 -8.96 22.40 -5.68
C PRO A 175 -8.45 22.75 -7.08
N GLU A 176 -8.30 24.05 -7.37
CA GLU A 176 -7.78 24.51 -8.67
C GLU A 176 -6.28 24.24 -8.78
N CYS A 177 -5.52 24.50 -7.72
CA CYS A 177 -4.07 24.27 -7.64
C CYS A 177 -3.69 23.65 -6.29
N PRO A 178 -2.60 22.86 -6.24
CA PRO A 178 -2.08 22.33 -4.98
C PRO A 178 -1.47 23.46 -4.12
N PRO A 179 -1.28 23.23 -2.81
CA PRO A 179 -0.52 24.13 -1.95
C PRO A 179 0.87 24.42 -2.52
N ALA A 180 1.33 25.67 -2.40
CA ALA A 180 2.63 26.10 -2.94
C ALA A 180 3.82 25.29 -2.37
N VAL A 181 3.69 24.79 -1.14
CA VAL A 181 4.69 23.91 -0.50
C VAL A 181 4.88 22.58 -1.24
N GLN A 182 3.97 22.16 -2.12
CA GLN A 182 4.13 20.93 -2.91
C GLN A 182 4.84 21.15 -4.25
N LYS A 183 5.03 22.42 -4.67
CA LYS A 183 5.69 22.79 -5.94
C LYS A 183 5.08 22.07 -7.17
N GLY A 184 3.76 21.91 -7.12
CA GLY A 184 2.98 21.13 -8.07
C GLY A 184 2.45 21.84 -9.30
N GLU A 185 1.61 21.11 -10.03
CA GLU A 185 0.84 21.57 -11.19
C GLU A 185 -0.66 21.64 -10.85
N CYS A 186 -1.40 22.51 -11.53
CA CYS A 186 -2.82 22.75 -11.26
C CYS A 186 -3.75 21.78 -12.02
N HIS A 187 -5.00 21.68 -11.57
CA HIS A 187 -6.13 21.05 -12.27
C HIS A 187 -6.02 19.53 -12.55
N VAL A 188 -5.28 18.77 -11.73
CA VAL A 188 -5.12 17.32 -11.91
C VAL A 188 -6.46 16.55 -11.92
N ASN A 189 -7.49 17.11 -11.29
CA ASN A 189 -8.84 16.57 -11.26
C ASN A 189 -9.57 16.60 -12.62
N PHE A 190 -9.07 17.33 -13.61
CA PHE A 190 -9.63 17.37 -14.97
C PHE A 190 -9.05 16.30 -15.93
N ILE A 191 -8.10 15.49 -15.46
CA ILE A 191 -7.46 14.42 -16.25
C ILE A 191 -7.53 13.08 -15.52
N ARG A 192 -7.87 12.01 -16.25
CA ARG A 192 -7.83 10.63 -15.71
C ARG A 192 -6.40 10.08 -15.78
N LYS A 193 -5.57 10.55 -14.85
CA LYS A 193 -4.17 10.17 -14.62
C LYS A 193 -3.96 9.98 -13.11
N ALA A 194 -2.87 9.32 -12.71
CA ALA A 194 -2.45 9.26 -11.29
C ALA A 194 -2.51 10.66 -10.65
N GLN A 195 -3.34 10.83 -9.62
CA GLN A 195 -3.64 12.17 -9.08
C GLN A 195 -2.42 12.79 -8.37
N SER A 196 -1.59 11.97 -7.74
CA SER A 196 -0.32 12.39 -7.13
C SER A 196 0.79 12.75 -8.13
N SER A 197 0.58 12.55 -9.45
CA SER A 197 1.60 12.88 -10.45
C SER A 197 1.85 14.38 -10.62
N PHE A 198 0.92 15.22 -10.16
CA PHE A 198 0.99 16.68 -10.17
C PHE A 198 1.55 17.24 -8.84
N SER A 199 2.30 16.41 -8.11
CA SER A 199 2.71 16.54 -6.70
C SER A 199 1.66 16.07 -5.68
N TRP A 200 2.16 15.81 -4.48
CA TRP A 200 1.38 15.58 -3.27
C TRP A 200 2.19 16.06 -2.06
N ASP A 201 1.61 16.03 -0.85
CA ASP A 201 2.30 16.45 0.39
C ASP A 201 3.51 15.57 0.80
N TRP A 202 3.75 14.48 0.07
CA TRP A 202 4.92 13.60 0.16
C TRP A 202 5.61 13.33 -1.18
N GLY A 203 5.11 13.86 -2.31
CA GLY A 203 5.48 13.42 -3.66
C GLY A 203 5.79 14.57 -4.64
N PRO A 204 6.68 14.37 -5.63
CA PRO A 204 7.10 15.42 -6.56
C PRO A 204 6.11 15.60 -7.71
N SER A 205 6.23 16.73 -8.42
CA SER A 205 5.53 16.95 -9.69
C SER A 205 6.34 16.43 -10.86
N PHE A 206 6.03 15.22 -11.32
CA PHE A 206 6.52 14.67 -12.58
C PHE A 206 5.35 14.09 -13.39
N PRO A 207 4.47 14.94 -13.94
CA PRO A 207 3.41 14.47 -14.81
C PRO A 207 4.00 14.09 -16.16
N THR A 208 4.62 12.91 -16.19
CA THR A 208 5.31 12.34 -17.35
C THR A 208 4.30 11.96 -18.44
N LEU A 209 4.83 11.67 -19.62
CA LEU A 209 4.10 11.11 -20.76
C LEU A 209 4.76 9.79 -21.16
N GLY A 210 3.99 8.84 -21.67
CA GLY A 210 4.55 7.59 -22.18
C GLY A 210 3.52 6.54 -22.55
N ILE A 211 4.04 5.41 -23.01
CA ILE A 211 3.26 4.20 -23.24
C ILE A 211 3.64 3.27 -22.09
N TRP A 212 2.88 3.34 -20.99
CA TRP A 212 3.29 2.78 -19.69
C TRP A 212 2.98 1.29 -19.53
N LYS A 213 2.21 0.71 -20.46
CA LYS A 213 1.99 -0.74 -20.57
C LYS A 213 2.17 -1.21 -22.02
N GLY A 214 2.13 -2.52 -22.23
CA GLY A 214 2.51 -3.13 -23.50
C GLY A 214 1.61 -2.77 -24.69
N VAL A 215 2.18 -2.90 -25.89
CA VAL A 215 1.51 -2.70 -27.18
C VAL A 215 1.65 -3.97 -28.02
N ARG A 216 0.56 -4.39 -28.66
CA ARG A 216 0.59 -5.56 -29.56
C ARG A 216 -0.38 -5.44 -30.72
N LEU A 217 -0.13 -6.20 -31.77
CA LEU A 217 -1.06 -6.41 -32.88
C LEU A 217 -1.68 -7.81 -32.77
N GLU A 218 -2.98 -7.87 -32.52
CA GLU A 218 -3.76 -9.11 -32.50
C GLU A 218 -4.51 -9.27 -33.83
N SER A 219 -4.26 -10.34 -34.58
CA SER A 219 -4.96 -10.64 -35.84
C SER A 219 -5.60 -12.02 -35.84
N PHE A 220 -6.84 -12.10 -36.32
CA PHE A 220 -7.66 -13.32 -36.23
C PHE A 220 -8.74 -13.38 -37.32
N ASP A 221 -9.14 -14.61 -37.68
CA ASP A 221 -10.12 -14.86 -38.75
C ASP A 221 -11.51 -15.27 -38.26
N THR A 222 -11.57 -15.91 -37.09
CA THR A 222 -12.81 -16.49 -36.56
C THR A 222 -13.29 -15.70 -35.34
N LEU A 223 -12.47 -15.63 -34.29
CA LEU A 223 -12.74 -14.88 -33.08
C LEU A 223 -11.45 -14.58 -32.30
N ARG A 224 -11.53 -13.65 -31.35
CA ARG A 224 -10.56 -13.51 -30.25
C ARG A 224 -11.25 -13.55 -28.90
N LEU A 225 -10.52 -13.97 -27.87
CA LEU A 225 -10.94 -13.85 -26.49
C LEU A 225 -10.52 -12.49 -25.95
N LEU A 226 -11.48 -11.66 -25.54
CA LEU A 226 -11.22 -10.34 -24.97
C LEU A 226 -10.81 -10.46 -23.50
N ASN A 227 -11.51 -11.31 -22.74
CA ASN A 227 -11.24 -11.53 -21.34
C ASN A 227 -11.86 -12.85 -20.85
N VAL A 228 -11.28 -13.41 -19.78
CA VAL A 228 -11.84 -14.52 -19.01
C VAL A 228 -11.78 -14.14 -17.53
N ILE A 229 -12.94 -14.01 -16.92
CA ILE A 229 -13.09 -13.58 -15.54
C ILE A 229 -13.65 -14.75 -14.73
N THR A 230 -13.04 -15.00 -13.58
CA THR A 230 -13.46 -16.08 -12.67
C THR A 230 -13.90 -15.48 -11.35
N SER A 231 -15.06 -15.90 -10.85
CA SER A 231 -15.63 -15.43 -9.59
C SER A 231 -16.11 -16.62 -8.76
N PRO A 232 -15.26 -17.15 -7.87
CA PRO A 232 -15.69 -18.10 -6.86
C PRO A 232 -16.77 -17.48 -5.96
N LYS A 233 -17.88 -18.20 -5.76
CA LYS A 233 -19.03 -17.77 -4.96
C LYS A 233 -19.48 -18.90 -4.03
N TYR A 234 -19.79 -18.56 -2.79
CA TYR A 234 -20.36 -19.50 -1.82
C TYR A 234 -21.87 -19.30 -1.73
N ASP A 235 -22.63 -20.39 -1.91
CA ASP A 235 -24.05 -20.41 -1.63
C ASP A 235 -24.27 -21.01 -0.23
N ALA A 236 -24.67 -20.17 0.72
CA ALA A 236 -24.91 -20.61 2.09
C ALA A 236 -26.13 -21.54 2.21
N GLY A 237 -27.16 -21.35 1.39
CA GLY A 237 -28.38 -22.16 1.41
C GLY A 237 -28.16 -23.58 0.88
N LEU A 238 -27.28 -23.73 -0.10
CA LEU A 238 -26.86 -25.02 -0.66
C LEU A 238 -25.58 -25.58 -0.04
N SER A 239 -24.91 -24.79 0.81
CA SER A 239 -23.62 -25.11 1.44
C SER A 239 -22.57 -25.55 0.42
N CYS A 240 -22.55 -24.94 -0.76
CA CYS A 240 -21.66 -25.32 -1.85
C CYS A 240 -20.92 -24.13 -2.46
N TRP A 241 -19.76 -24.43 -3.05
CA TRP A 241 -18.99 -23.48 -3.85
C TRP A 241 -19.34 -23.61 -5.33
N THR A 242 -19.41 -22.47 -5.98
CA THR A 242 -19.49 -22.37 -7.43
C THR A 242 -18.37 -21.47 -7.94
N VAL A 243 -18.01 -21.63 -9.19
CA VAL A 243 -17.15 -20.68 -9.90
C VAL A 243 -17.90 -20.20 -11.12
N GLU A 244 -18.29 -18.93 -11.09
CA GLU A 244 -18.80 -18.24 -12.26
C GLU A 244 -17.64 -17.84 -13.18
N VAL A 245 -17.81 -18.08 -14.47
CA VAL A 245 -16.81 -17.85 -15.50
C VAL A 245 -17.44 -17.04 -16.61
N ASP A 246 -17.07 -15.78 -16.67
CA ASP A 246 -17.48 -14.88 -17.75
C ASP A 246 -16.41 -14.90 -18.84
N VAL A 247 -16.79 -15.30 -20.04
CA VAL A 247 -15.91 -15.31 -21.20
C VAL A 247 -16.40 -14.26 -22.18
N TYR A 248 -15.52 -13.32 -22.52
CA TYR A 248 -15.79 -12.23 -23.45
C TYR A 248 -15.14 -12.55 -24.79
N PHE A 249 -15.93 -12.44 -25.86
CA PHE A 249 -15.55 -12.78 -27.22
C PHE A 249 -15.70 -11.58 -28.14
N ASP A 250 -14.88 -11.53 -29.18
CA ASP A 250 -15.08 -10.70 -30.36
C ASP A 250 -15.03 -11.60 -31.60
N VAL A 251 -16.17 -11.73 -32.28
CA VAL A 251 -16.43 -12.81 -33.23
C VAL A 251 -16.64 -12.24 -34.63
N VAL A 252 -15.93 -12.80 -35.61
CA VAL A 252 -16.05 -12.42 -37.03
C VAL A 252 -17.14 -13.23 -37.72
N THR A 253 -17.11 -14.54 -37.50
CA THR A 253 -17.99 -15.50 -38.18
C THR A 253 -18.77 -16.27 -37.14
N ALA A 254 -20.08 -16.43 -37.34
CA ALA A 254 -20.92 -17.23 -36.46
C ALA A 254 -20.30 -18.62 -36.27
N SER A 255 -20.09 -19.01 -35.01
CA SER A 255 -19.28 -20.17 -34.68
C SER A 255 -19.91 -20.95 -33.53
N LYS A 256 -19.71 -22.26 -33.54
CA LYS A 256 -20.17 -23.16 -32.49
C LYS A 256 -18.99 -23.95 -31.94
N GLY A 257 -19.15 -24.45 -30.72
CA GLY A 257 -18.13 -25.24 -30.07
C GLY A 257 -18.53 -25.67 -28.68
N ILE A 258 -17.52 -25.95 -27.87
CA ILE A 258 -17.65 -26.44 -26.51
C ILE A 258 -16.74 -25.63 -25.59
N VAL A 259 -17.25 -25.28 -24.40
CA VAL A 259 -16.45 -24.82 -23.27
C VAL A 259 -16.35 -25.95 -22.25
N LEU A 260 -15.13 -26.35 -21.89
CA LEU A 260 -14.83 -27.27 -20.79
C LEU A 260 -14.15 -26.48 -19.68
N LEU A 261 -14.82 -26.40 -18.53
CA LEU A 261 -14.29 -25.82 -17.31
C LEU A 261 -13.80 -26.95 -16.40
N SER A 262 -12.63 -26.77 -15.77
CA SER A 262 -12.15 -27.73 -14.77
C SER A 262 -11.31 -27.07 -13.68
N VAL A 263 -11.43 -27.63 -12.47
CA VAL A 263 -10.53 -27.39 -11.34
C VAL A 263 -10.00 -28.75 -10.91
N PRO A 264 -8.86 -29.21 -11.48
CA PRO A 264 -8.38 -30.58 -11.32
C PRO A 264 -8.14 -30.96 -9.85
N GLN A 265 -7.57 -30.04 -9.07
CA GLN A 265 -7.31 -30.21 -7.63
C GLN A 265 -8.57 -30.57 -6.84
N LEU A 266 -9.74 -30.06 -7.25
CA LEU A 266 -11.03 -30.28 -6.62
C LEU A 266 -11.89 -31.32 -7.36
N LYS A 267 -11.31 -32.05 -8.32
CA LYS A 267 -12.01 -33.08 -9.12
C LYS A 267 -13.35 -32.58 -9.68
N SER A 268 -13.37 -31.33 -10.12
CA SER A 268 -14.56 -30.63 -10.59
C SER A 268 -14.39 -30.29 -12.07
N GLN A 269 -15.37 -30.66 -12.90
CA GLN A 269 -15.38 -30.32 -14.32
C GLN A 269 -16.82 -30.24 -14.85
N ALA A 270 -17.04 -29.37 -15.84
CA ALA A 270 -18.31 -29.25 -16.53
C ALA A 270 -18.10 -28.85 -17.99
N LYS A 271 -18.96 -29.36 -18.86
CA LYS A 271 -18.94 -29.14 -20.31
C LYS A 271 -20.19 -28.40 -20.74
N PHE A 272 -20.02 -27.33 -21.51
CA PHE A 272 -21.09 -26.47 -21.99
C PHE A 272 -21.04 -26.36 -23.51
N GLN A 273 -22.23 -26.20 -24.11
CA GLN A 273 -22.33 -25.86 -25.52
C GLN A 273 -22.07 -24.36 -25.72
N LEU A 274 -21.34 -24.03 -26.77
CA LEU A 274 -21.01 -22.66 -27.16
C LEU A 274 -21.65 -22.36 -28.50
N SER A 275 -22.36 -21.24 -28.58
CA SER A 275 -22.88 -20.68 -29.83
C SER A 275 -22.64 -19.19 -29.82
N LEU A 276 -21.89 -18.73 -30.82
CA LEU A 276 -21.45 -17.35 -30.95
C LEU A 276 -22.02 -16.73 -32.22
N VAL A 277 -22.45 -15.48 -32.10
CA VAL A 277 -22.88 -14.63 -33.22
C VAL A 277 -21.79 -13.59 -33.51
N PRO A 278 -21.71 -13.06 -34.74
CA PRO A 278 -20.76 -12.01 -35.07
C PRO A 278 -20.92 -10.77 -34.18
N GLY A 279 -19.79 -10.15 -33.81
CA GLY A 279 -19.72 -9.01 -32.89
C GLY A 279 -19.14 -9.38 -31.52
N GLN A 280 -19.09 -8.39 -30.63
CA GLN A 280 -18.68 -8.60 -29.24
C GLN A 280 -19.83 -9.15 -28.41
N SER A 281 -19.54 -10.14 -27.58
CA SER A 281 -20.51 -10.75 -26.66
C SER A 281 -19.81 -11.33 -25.44
N ASN A 282 -20.57 -11.51 -24.36
CA ASN A 282 -20.13 -12.24 -23.18
C ASN A 282 -21.06 -13.42 -22.91
N LEU A 283 -20.49 -14.53 -22.43
CA LEU A 283 -21.24 -15.70 -21.99
C LEU A 283 -20.73 -16.11 -20.61
N SER A 284 -21.68 -16.38 -19.71
CA SER A 284 -21.41 -16.78 -18.34
C SER A 284 -21.69 -18.26 -18.14
N TYR A 285 -20.75 -18.96 -17.51
CA TYR A 285 -20.84 -20.38 -17.19
C TYR A 285 -20.64 -20.57 -15.70
N VAL A 286 -21.36 -21.52 -15.10
CA VAL A 286 -21.24 -21.83 -13.67
C VAL A 286 -20.73 -23.24 -13.49
N LEU A 287 -19.51 -23.37 -12.96
CA LEU A 287 -18.95 -24.64 -12.52
C LEU A 287 -19.36 -24.90 -11.06
N GLN A 288 -20.13 -25.95 -10.83
CA GLN A 288 -20.42 -26.45 -9.48
C GLN A 288 -19.21 -27.22 -8.95
N ILE A 289 -18.72 -26.87 -7.75
CA ILE A 289 -17.60 -27.58 -7.13
C ILE A 289 -18.10 -28.86 -6.45
N ASN A 290 -17.35 -29.94 -6.65
CA ASN A 290 -17.66 -31.26 -6.14
C ASN A 290 -17.68 -31.27 -4.60
N GLN A 291 -18.87 -31.46 -4.01
CA GLN A 291 -19.07 -31.46 -2.56
C GLN A 291 -18.42 -32.67 -1.84
N ASN A 292 -17.99 -33.70 -2.57
CA ASN A 292 -17.27 -34.84 -2.00
C ASN A 292 -15.78 -34.54 -1.75
N VAL A 293 -15.30 -33.35 -2.13
CA VAL A 293 -13.92 -32.90 -1.90
C VAL A 293 -13.97 -31.63 -1.06
N SER A 294 -13.24 -31.63 0.06
CA SER A 294 -13.10 -30.43 0.89
C SER A 294 -12.39 -29.33 0.12
N VAL A 295 -12.91 -28.10 0.20
CA VAL A 295 -12.29 -26.92 -0.38
C VAL A 295 -11.48 -26.21 0.72
N ASP A 296 -10.15 -26.19 0.58
CA ASP A 296 -9.31 -25.39 1.45
C ASP A 296 -9.51 -23.90 1.13
N LEU A 297 -9.89 -23.12 2.14
CA LEU A 297 -10.20 -21.69 1.98
C LEU A 297 -8.93 -20.84 2.00
N TRP A 298 -8.95 -19.74 1.27
CA TRP A 298 -7.94 -18.69 1.34
C TRP A 298 -8.15 -17.84 2.58
N TRP A 299 -7.06 -17.58 3.32
CA TRP A 299 -7.05 -16.76 4.52
C TRP A 299 -6.01 -15.65 4.43
N PRO A 300 -6.25 -14.49 5.07
CA PRO A 300 -5.24 -13.47 5.24
C PRO A 300 -4.05 -13.96 6.06
N PHE A 301 -2.92 -13.29 5.91
CA PHE A 301 -1.70 -13.57 6.64
C PHE A 301 -1.95 -13.55 8.15
N GLY A 302 -1.44 -14.56 8.86
CA GLY A 302 -1.66 -14.74 10.30
C GLY A 302 -2.96 -15.47 10.67
N HIS A 303 -3.91 -15.67 9.74
CA HIS A 303 -5.20 -16.30 10.02
C HIS A 303 -5.41 -17.67 9.33
N GLY A 304 -4.50 -18.07 8.45
CA GLY A 304 -4.53 -19.37 7.78
C GLY A 304 -3.56 -19.44 6.60
N LYS A 305 -3.76 -20.45 5.74
CA LYS A 305 -2.99 -20.62 4.49
C LYS A 305 -3.66 -19.88 3.33
N GLN A 306 -2.91 -19.74 2.24
CA GLN A 306 -3.35 -19.08 1.00
C GLN A 306 -3.45 -20.09 -0.16
N PRO A 307 -4.30 -21.15 -0.08
CA PRO A 307 -4.47 -22.08 -1.20
C PRO A 307 -4.99 -21.36 -2.45
N LEU A 308 -4.30 -21.59 -3.56
CA LEU A 308 -4.69 -21.15 -4.90
C LEU A 308 -4.86 -22.40 -5.77
N PHE A 309 -5.91 -22.43 -6.58
CA PHE A 309 -6.28 -23.57 -7.41
C PHE A 309 -6.22 -23.20 -8.89
N ASP A 310 -5.74 -24.12 -9.72
CA ASP A 310 -5.74 -23.93 -11.17
C ASP A 310 -7.14 -24.14 -11.72
N MET A 311 -7.66 -23.11 -12.35
CA MET A 311 -8.86 -23.17 -13.16
C MET A 311 -8.47 -23.20 -14.63
N ILE A 312 -8.82 -24.29 -15.31
CA ILE A 312 -8.54 -24.48 -16.73
C ILE A 312 -9.82 -24.27 -17.52
N ILE A 313 -9.78 -23.32 -18.45
CA ILE A 313 -10.86 -22.98 -19.38
C ILE A 313 -10.42 -23.41 -20.78
N ASN A 314 -11.01 -24.48 -21.28
CA ASN A 314 -10.74 -25.03 -22.60
C ASN A 314 -11.92 -24.77 -23.54
N ILE A 315 -11.71 -23.97 -24.57
CA ILE A 315 -12.71 -23.68 -25.60
C ILE A 315 -12.27 -24.39 -26.88
N THR A 316 -13.12 -25.25 -27.42
CA THR A 316 -12.87 -25.96 -28.68
C THR A 316 -14.00 -25.64 -29.65
N MET A 317 -13.66 -25.01 -30.77
CA MET A 317 -14.61 -24.66 -31.83
C MET A 317 -14.80 -25.84 -32.79
N ASP A 318 -15.95 -25.90 -33.47
CA ASP A 318 -16.28 -26.97 -34.42
C ASP A 318 -15.34 -27.00 -35.63
N ASN A 319 -14.72 -25.86 -35.97
CA ASN A 319 -13.70 -25.76 -37.01
C ASN A 319 -12.32 -26.30 -36.57
N GLY A 320 -12.19 -26.74 -35.31
CA GLY A 320 -10.97 -27.29 -34.73
C GLY A 320 -10.08 -26.29 -33.98
N GLU A 321 -10.39 -24.99 -34.01
CA GLU A 321 -9.67 -23.98 -33.22
C GLU A 321 -9.81 -24.26 -31.72
N LYS A 322 -8.72 -24.03 -30.98
CA LYS A 322 -8.66 -24.26 -29.53
C LYS A 322 -8.08 -23.05 -28.82
N PHE A 323 -8.73 -22.68 -27.73
CA PHE A 323 -8.28 -21.65 -26.81
C PHE A 323 -8.18 -22.26 -25.42
N ILE A 324 -7.00 -22.17 -24.83
CA ILE A 324 -6.73 -22.68 -23.48
C ILE A 324 -6.29 -21.50 -22.62
N THR A 325 -7.01 -21.26 -21.53
CA THR A 325 -6.67 -20.25 -20.52
C THR A 325 -6.61 -20.89 -19.16
N GLU A 326 -5.57 -20.57 -18.39
CA GLU A 326 -5.41 -20.96 -17.00
C GLU A 326 -5.55 -19.72 -16.11
N LYS A 327 -6.30 -19.85 -15.03
CA LYS A 327 -6.51 -18.79 -14.02
C LYS A 327 -6.29 -19.39 -12.63
N LEU A 328 -5.57 -18.68 -11.78
CA LEU A 328 -5.55 -19.01 -10.36
C LEU A 328 -6.82 -18.50 -9.71
N ILE A 329 -7.52 -19.36 -8.98
CA ILE A 329 -8.70 -19.01 -8.19
C ILE A 329 -8.49 -19.36 -6.74
N ALA A 330 -9.19 -18.66 -5.85
CA ALA A 330 -9.20 -18.98 -4.43
C ALA A 330 -10.62 -18.85 -3.89
N PHE A 331 -10.95 -19.67 -2.89
CA PHE A 331 -12.27 -19.71 -2.29
C PHE A 331 -12.22 -18.99 -0.95
N ARG A 332 -12.94 -17.88 -0.83
CA ARG A 332 -13.15 -17.17 0.43
C ARG A 332 -14.42 -16.33 0.41
N THR A 333 -15.01 -16.07 1.57
CA THR A 333 -16.07 -15.07 1.73
C THR A 333 -15.53 -13.83 2.40
N VAL A 334 -16.09 -12.67 2.07
CA VAL A 334 -15.82 -11.40 2.74
C VAL A 334 -17.13 -10.70 3.05
N GLU A 335 -17.24 -10.18 4.27
CA GLU A 335 -18.38 -9.39 4.72
C GLU A 335 -17.86 -8.15 5.45
N LEU A 336 -18.40 -6.98 5.12
CA LEU A 336 -18.27 -5.79 5.95
C LEU A 336 -19.47 -5.73 6.90
N VAL A 337 -19.23 -5.85 8.20
CA VAL A 337 -20.27 -5.91 9.22
C VAL A 337 -20.48 -4.55 9.87
N GLN A 338 -21.72 -4.06 9.76
CA GLN A 338 -22.17 -2.78 10.31
C GLN A 338 -23.44 -3.00 11.15
N GLU A 339 -23.25 -3.51 12.37
CA GLU A 339 -24.33 -3.89 13.29
C GLU A 339 -24.31 -3.03 14.57
N PRO A 340 -25.45 -2.82 15.25
CA PRO A 340 -25.48 -2.09 16.52
C PRO A 340 -24.59 -2.74 17.57
N ILE A 341 -23.90 -1.93 18.37
CA ILE A 341 -23.06 -2.39 19.48
C ILE A 341 -23.75 -2.03 20.80
N PRO A 342 -23.90 -2.98 21.75
CA PRO A 342 -24.41 -2.66 23.08
C PRO A 342 -23.65 -1.50 23.74
N ASP A 343 -24.37 -0.59 24.39
CA ASP A 343 -23.83 0.57 25.13
C ASP A 343 -23.05 1.60 24.29
N SER A 344 -23.10 1.50 22.96
CA SER A 344 -22.42 2.39 22.01
C SER A 344 -23.36 2.72 20.84
N PRO A 345 -23.77 3.99 20.65
CA PRO A 345 -24.62 4.36 19.52
C PRO A 345 -23.88 4.16 18.19
N GLY A 346 -24.63 4.18 17.10
CA GLY A 346 -24.11 3.93 15.76
C GLY A 346 -23.96 2.45 15.44
N LEU A 347 -23.00 2.13 14.56
CA LEU A 347 -22.81 0.80 13.99
C LEU A 347 -21.34 0.39 14.06
N SER A 348 -21.10 -0.92 14.17
CA SER A 348 -19.77 -1.47 14.01
C SER A 348 -19.20 -1.20 12.62
N PHE A 349 -17.89 -1.43 12.45
CA PHE A 349 -17.27 -1.45 11.14
C PHE A 349 -16.09 -2.41 11.17
N TYR A 350 -16.31 -3.64 10.70
CA TYR A 350 -15.26 -4.66 10.71
C TYR A 350 -15.46 -5.71 9.61
N PHE A 351 -14.41 -6.46 9.32
CA PHE A 351 -14.44 -7.49 8.29
C PHE A 351 -14.57 -8.88 8.89
N ARG A 352 -15.47 -9.69 8.32
CA ARG A 352 -15.45 -11.14 8.49
C ARG A 352 -14.88 -11.79 7.23
N ILE A 353 -13.86 -12.61 7.41
CA ILE A 353 -13.29 -13.46 6.35
C ILE A 353 -13.62 -14.90 6.68
N ASN A 354 -14.32 -15.59 5.78
CA ASN A 354 -14.80 -16.96 6.00
C ASN A 354 -15.59 -17.10 7.32
N GLY A 355 -16.41 -16.09 7.64
CA GLY A 355 -17.23 -16.02 8.85
C GLY A 355 -16.51 -15.62 10.13
N GLN A 356 -15.19 -15.37 10.11
CA GLN A 356 -14.40 -14.98 11.28
C GLN A 356 -14.06 -13.49 11.26
N PRO A 357 -14.33 -12.73 12.34
CA PRO A 357 -13.86 -11.34 12.47
C PRO A 357 -12.33 -11.29 12.41
N VAL A 358 -11.79 -10.37 11.59
CA VAL A 358 -10.35 -10.15 11.46
C VAL A 358 -10.05 -8.70 11.79
N PHE A 359 -9.17 -8.46 12.77
CA PHE A 359 -8.62 -7.13 13.00
C PHE A 359 -7.65 -6.79 11.86
N LEU A 360 -7.93 -5.69 11.16
CA LEU A 360 -7.12 -5.26 10.02
C LEU A 360 -5.86 -4.51 10.51
N LYS A 361 -4.69 -5.06 10.21
CA LYS A 361 -3.37 -4.52 10.59
C LYS A 361 -2.60 -4.21 9.32
N GLY A 362 -2.27 -2.95 9.11
CA GLY A 362 -1.67 -2.57 7.84
C GLY A 362 -1.27 -1.12 7.74
N SER A 363 -1.17 -0.69 6.50
CA SER A 363 -0.84 0.69 6.13
C SER A 363 -1.33 1.00 4.73
N ASN A 364 -1.18 2.27 4.33
CA ASN A 364 -1.60 2.75 3.02
C ASN A 364 -0.45 2.64 2.00
N TRP A 365 -0.73 2.00 0.87
CA TRP A 365 0.16 1.87 -0.29
C TRP A 365 -0.01 3.05 -1.23
N ILE A 366 1.12 3.67 -1.58
CA ILE A 366 1.20 4.72 -2.61
C ILE A 366 2.09 4.24 -3.78
N PRO A 367 2.05 4.90 -4.96
CA PRO A 367 2.94 4.54 -6.06
C PRO A 367 4.41 4.46 -5.63
N ALA A 368 5.06 3.34 -5.92
CA ALA A 368 6.45 3.11 -5.49
C ALA A 368 7.48 3.95 -6.26
N HIS A 369 7.08 4.64 -7.34
CA HIS A 369 7.91 5.54 -8.14
C HIS A 369 7.02 6.51 -8.93
N ALA A 370 7.54 7.70 -9.25
CA ALA A 370 6.90 8.62 -10.19
C ALA A 370 6.86 8.09 -11.65
N PHE A 371 7.65 7.05 -11.96
CA PHE A 371 7.77 6.46 -13.29
C PHE A 371 7.54 4.96 -13.16
N GLN A 372 6.40 4.47 -13.65
CA GLN A 372 5.94 3.10 -13.41
C GLN A 372 6.83 2.04 -14.09
N ASP A 373 7.52 2.39 -15.17
CA ASP A 373 8.51 1.54 -15.83
C ASP A 373 9.74 1.23 -14.93
N GLN A 374 9.93 1.99 -13.85
CA GLN A 374 10.99 1.75 -12.85
C GLN A 374 10.51 0.90 -11.66
N VAL A 375 9.24 0.50 -11.61
CA VAL A 375 8.68 -0.37 -10.55
C VAL A 375 8.80 -1.83 -10.97
N THR A 376 9.99 -2.39 -10.74
CA THR A 376 10.30 -3.79 -11.10
C THR A 376 9.59 -4.80 -10.19
N ALA A 377 9.47 -6.04 -10.68
CA ALA A 377 8.93 -7.16 -9.90
C ALA A 377 9.71 -7.40 -8.60
N ASP A 378 11.03 -7.24 -8.61
CA ASP A 378 11.87 -7.36 -7.42
C ASP A 378 11.53 -6.28 -6.39
N ARG A 379 11.36 -5.03 -6.83
CA ARG A 379 11.00 -3.91 -5.95
C ARG A 379 9.63 -4.14 -5.32
N LEU A 380 8.63 -4.57 -6.10
CA LEU A 380 7.31 -4.92 -5.57
C LEU A 380 7.39 -6.06 -4.54
N THR A 381 8.09 -7.14 -4.88
CA THR A 381 8.27 -8.29 -4.00
C THR A 381 8.91 -7.87 -2.69
N GLN A 382 9.96 -7.04 -2.75
CA GLN A 382 10.66 -6.55 -1.58
C GLN A 382 9.75 -5.71 -0.67
N LEU A 383 8.92 -4.83 -1.23
CA LEU A 383 7.99 -4.00 -0.45
C LEU A 383 6.87 -4.84 0.19
N LEU A 384 6.25 -5.75 -0.56
CA LEU A 384 5.17 -6.60 -0.06
C LEU A 384 5.65 -7.63 0.97
N VAL A 385 6.83 -8.21 0.76
CA VAL A 385 7.48 -9.07 1.76
C VAL A 385 7.85 -8.27 3.02
N SER A 386 8.21 -6.99 2.87
CA SER A 386 8.45 -6.13 4.04
C SER A 386 7.17 -5.92 4.84
N ALA A 387 6.05 -5.59 4.19
CA ALA A 387 4.74 -5.49 4.84
C ALA A 387 4.35 -6.80 5.55
N GLN A 388 4.52 -7.96 4.90
CA GLN A 388 4.26 -9.26 5.53
C GLN A 388 5.14 -9.50 6.76
N LYS A 389 6.44 -9.17 6.69
CA LYS A 389 7.37 -9.30 7.82
C LYS A 389 7.00 -8.39 9.00
N ALA A 390 6.36 -7.25 8.73
CA ALA A 390 5.78 -6.37 9.73
C ALA A 390 4.43 -6.86 10.28
N ASN A 391 4.07 -8.14 10.06
CA ASN A 391 2.81 -8.75 10.50
C ASN A 391 1.54 -8.06 9.96
N MET A 392 1.64 -7.36 8.83
CA MET A 392 0.48 -6.78 8.17
C MET A 392 -0.34 -7.85 7.44
N ASN A 393 -1.66 -7.72 7.51
CA ASN A 393 -2.61 -8.58 6.81
C ASN A 393 -3.45 -7.82 5.78
N VAL A 394 -3.27 -6.49 5.65
CA VAL A 394 -3.92 -5.66 4.63
C VAL A 394 -3.04 -4.48 4.21
N LEU A 395 -3.20 -4.07 2.95
CA LEU A 395 -2.73 -2.78 2.44
C LEU A 395 -3.90 -2.05 1.77
N ARG A 396 -3.98 -0.74 1.95
CA ARG A 396 -4.93 0.11 1.21
C ARG A 396 -4.25 0.73 0.01
N VAL A 397 -4.66 0.36 -1.20
CA VAL A 397 -4.20 0.99 -2.45
C VAL A 397 -4.92 2.32 -2.57
N TRP A 398 -4.24 3.39 -2.16
CA TRP A 398 -4.81 4.72 -1.98
C TRP A 398 -5.21 5.40 -3.31
N GLY A 399 -6.36 6.07 -3.31
CA GLY A 399 -7.04 6.57 -4.51
C GLY A 399 -6.35 7.68 -5.31
N GLY A 400 -5.29 8.32 -4.84
CA GLY A 400 -4.53 9.27 -5.68
C GLY A 400 -3.31 8.65 -6.37
N GLY A 401 -3.13 7.33 -6.22
CA GLY A 401 -2.10 6.56 -6.89
C GLY A 401 -2.52 6.04 -8.27
N ILE A 402 -2.35 4.74 -8.47
CA ILE A 402 -2.79 4.00 -9.66
C ILE A 402 -3.51 2.71 -9.24
N TYR A 403 -4.35 2.17 -10.11
CA TYR A 403 -4.63 0.73 -10.04
C TYR A 403 -3.32 0.01 -10.36
N GLU A 404 -2.83 -0.78 -9.41
CA GLU A 404 -1.49 -1.35 -9.49
C GLU A 404 -1.33 -2.35 -10.66
N GLN A 405 -0.08 -2.67 -10.98
CA GLN A 405 0.24 -3.69 -11.97
C GLN A 405 -0.20 -5.09 -11.51
N ASP A 406 -0.50 -6.01 -12.43
CA ASP A 406 -1.08 -7.33 -12.11
C ASP A 406 -0.23 -8.12 -11.10
N ASN A 407 1.10 -8.00 -11.19
CA ASN A 407 2.02 -8.69 -10.28
C ASN A 407 1.85 -8.27 -8.81
N PHE A 408 1.39 -7.03 -8.53
CA PHE A 408 1.07 -6.58 -7.18
C PHE A 408 -0.02 -7.45 -6.55
N TYR A 409 -1.15 -7.61 -7.26
CA TYR A 409 -2.30 -8.37 -6.74
C TYR A 409 -2.01 -9.86 -6.66
N VAL A 410 -1.25 -10.42 -7.62
CA VAL A 410 -0.78 -11.80 -7.57
C VAL A 410 0.08 -12.04 -6.32
N LEU A 411 1.01 -11.13 -6.01
CA LEU A 411 1.83 -11.23 -4.79
C LEU A 411 0.97 -11.08 -3.54
N CYS A 412 -0.01 -10.17 -3.51
CA CYS A 412 -0.94 -10.03 -2.39
C CYS A 412 -1.75 -11.33 -2.15
N ASP A 413 -2.24 -11.96 -3.21
CA ASP A 413 -2.94 -13.26 -3.13
C ASP A 413 -2.06 -14.35 -2.54
N GLN A 414 -0.80 -14.44 -2.98
CA GLN A 414 0.16 -15.43 -2.52
C GLN A 414 0.62 -15.19 -1.08
N LEU A 415 0.81 -13.93 -0.69
CA LEU A 415 1.32 -13.53 0.63
C LEU A 415 0.21 -13.46 1.69
N GLY A 416 -1.07 -13.50 1.28
CA GLY A 416 -2.20 -13.36 2.19
C GLY A 416 -2.45 -11.91 2.61
N ILE A 417 -2.00 -10.93 1.81
CA ILE A 417 -2.21 -9.51 2.09
C ILE A 417 -3.53 -9.11 1.45
N MET A 418 -4.52 -8.75 2.26
CA MET A 418 -5.77 -8.19 1.78
C MET A 418 -5.52 -6.81 1.16
N VAL A 419 -6.39 -6.40 0.24
CA VAL A 419 -6.34 -5.12 -0.45
C VAL A 419 -7.65 -4.39 -0.25
N TRP A 420 -7.56 -3.23 0.40
CA TRP A 420 -8.59 -2.19 0.33
C TRP A 420 -8.32 -1.39 -0.94
N GLN A 421 -9.20 -1.50 -1.94
CA GLN A 421 -8.97 -0.91 -3.26
C GLN A 421 -9.81 0.34 -3.44
N ASP A 422 -9.16 1.51 -3.37
CA ASP A 422 -9.79 2.74 -3.80
C ASP A 422 -9.89 2.79 -5.34
N PHE A 423 -10.88 3.48 -5.88
CA PHE A 423 -10.85 4.01 -7.24
C PHE A 423 -9.97 5.26 -7.28
N MET A 424 -9.44 5.60 -8.46
CA MET A 424 -8.37 6.59 -8.58
C MET A 424 -8.86 8.05 -8.53
N PHE A 425 -9.48 8.42 -7.41
CA PHE A 425 -10.00 9.74 -7.06
C PHE A 425 -9.61 10.08 -5.62
N ALA A 426 -9.00 11.24 -5.36
CA ALA A 426 -8.50 11.59 -4.04
C ALA A 426 -8.40 13.10 -3.80
N CYS A 427 -8.87 13.54 -2.62
CA CYS A 427 -8.78 14.92 -2.10
C CYS A 427 -9.05 16.00 -3.17
N ALA A 428 -10.07 15.78 -3.99
CA ALA A 428 -10.49 16.69 -5.04
C ALA A 428 -11.95 16.46 -5.41
N LEU A 429 -12.62 17.52 -5.84
CA LEU A 429 -13.89 17.37 -6.57
C LEU A 429 -13.58 17.13 -8.05
N TYR A 430 -14.50 16.47 -8.75
CA TYR A 430 -14.30 16.05 -10.14
C TYR A 430 -15.43 16.55 -11.03
N PRO A 431 -15.14 16.86 -12.30
CA PRO A 431 -16.14 17.24 -13.29
C PRO A 431 -17.14 16.10 -13.57
N THR A 432 -18.33 16.47 -14.02
CA THR A 432 -19.43 15.55 -14.37
C THR A 432 -19.88 15.70 -15.83
N GLU A 433 -19.05 16.32 -16.66
CA GLU A 433 -19.26 16.36 -18.11
C GLU A 433 -19.36 14.96 -18.69
N LYS A 434 -20.24 14.81 -19.68
CA LYS A 434 -20.59 13.51 -20.27
C LYS A 434 -19.37 12.72 -20.77
N ASP A 435 -18.41 13.40 -21.38
CA ASP A 435 -17.19 12.77 -21.90
C ASP A 435 -16.25 12.30 -20.79
N PHE A 436 -16.10 13.09 -19.72
CA PHE A 436 -15.36 12.69 -18.53
C PHE A 436 -15.99 11.46 -17.87
N LEU A 437 -17.32 11.48 -17.66
CA LEU A 437 -18.04 10.34 -17.09
C LEU A 437 -17.95 9.10 -17.96
N GLN A 438 -18.07 9.22 -19.29
CA GLN A 438 -17.90 8.08 -20.18
C GLN A 438 -16.50 7.46 -20.04
N SER A 439 -15.45 8.29 -19.97
CA SER A 439 -14.09 7.80 -19.76
C SER A 439 -13.93 7.11 -18.40
N VAL A 440 -14.56 7.63 -17.35
CA VAL A 440 -14.60 7.00 -16.01
C VAL A 440 -15.37 5.68 -16.02
N GLN A 441 -16.54 5.62 -16.65
CA GLN A 441 -17.34 4.39 -16.74
C GLN A 441 -16.51 3.25 -17.38
N GLU A 442 -15.84 3.53 -18.50
CA GLU A 442 -15.00 2.55 -19.19
C GLU A 442 -13.78 2.14 -18.36
N GLU A 443 -13.15 3.09 -17.63
CA GLU A 443 -12.10 2.80 -16.65
C GLU A 443 -12.59 1.83 -15.56
N VAL A 444 -13.69 2.15 -14.90
CA VAL A 444 -14.24 1.39 -13.77
C VAL A 444 -14.61 -0.03 -14.21
N ILE A 445 -15.33 -0.16 -15.34
CA ILE A 445 -15.70 -1.48 -15.91
C ILE A 445 -14.44 -2.32 -16.13
N GLN A 446 -13.42 -1.77 -16.79
CA GLN A 446 -12.20 -2.52 -17.10
C GLN A 446 -11.44 -2.90 -15.83
N GLN A 447 -11.30 -1.99 -14.87
CA GLN A 447 -10.54 -2.24 -13.65
C GLN A 447 -11.23 -3.22 -12.71
N VAL A 448 -12.55 -3.11 -12.52
CA VAL A 448 -13.32 -4.09 -11.72
C VAL A 448 -13.20 -5.47 -12.34
N ARG A 449 -13.37 -5.59 -13.67
CA ARG A 449 -13.23 -6.86 -14.39
C ARG A 449 -11.83 -7.45 -14.27
N ARG A 450 -10.79 -6.61 -14.31
CA ARG A 450 -9.39 -7.04 -14.14
C ARG A 450 -9.13 -7.55 -12.73
N LEU A 451 -9.70 -6.90 -11.72
CA LEU A 451 -9.30 -7.06 -10.33
C LEU A 451 -10.24 -7.94 -9.47
N LYS A 452 -11.52 -8.13 -9.86
CA LYS A 452 -12.51 -8.89 -9.06
C LYS A 452 -12.17 -10.37 -8.86
N SER A 453 -11.28 -10.94 -9.67
CA SER A 453 -10.83 -12.33 -9.51
C SER A 453 -9.79 -12.53 -8.42
N HIS A 454 -9.18 -11.46 -7.90
CA HIS A 454 -8.16 -11.56 -6.86
C HIS A 454 -8.78 -11.72 -5.46
N PRO A 455 -8.51 -12.81 -4.73
CA PRO A 455 -9.00 -12.97 -3.35
C PRO A 455 -8.44 -11.88 -2.41
N SER A 456 -7.26 -11.33 -2.68
CA SER A 456 -6.70 -10.24 -1.87
C SER A 456 -7.60 -9.02 -1.81
N VAL A 457 -8.20 -8.57 -2.92
CA VAL A 457 -9.14 -7.44 -2.93
C VAL A 457 -10.32 -7.78 -2.04
N VAL A 458 -10.57 -7.06 -0.95
CA VAL A 458 -11.65 -7.35 0.01
C VAL A 458 -12.73 -6.30 0.05
N ILE A 459 -12.46 -5.10 -0.46
CA ILE A 459 -13.40 -3.99 -0.51
C ILE A 459 -13.08 -3.05 -1.66
N TRP A 460 -14.12 -2.47 -2.24
CA TRP A 460 -14.04 -1.37 -3.19
C TRP A 460 -14.39 -0.05 -2.48
N SER A 461 -13.59 0.99 -2.67
CA SER A 461 -13.84 2.32 -2.10
C SER A 461 -13.86 3.37 -3.21
N GLY A 462 -14.92 4.18 -3.28
CA GLY A 462 -15.16 5.10 -4.40
C GLY A 462 -14.11 6.21 -4.55
N ASN A 463 -13.53 6.69 -3.45
CA ASN A 463 -12.50 7.73 -3.43
C ASN A 463 -11.82 7.83 -2.06
N ASN A 464 -10.75 8.63 -2.00
CA ASN A 464 -10.15 9.10 -0.76
C ASN A 464 -10.66 10.51 -0.39
N GLU A 465 -11.24 10.64 0.80
CA GLU A 465 -11.57 11.88 1.53
C GLU A 465 -12.53 12.86 0.84
N ASN A 466 -13.11 12.54 -0.32
CA ASN A 466 -13.97 13.51 -1.01
C ASN A 466 -15.32 13.69 -0.31
N GLU A 467 -15.81 12.68 0.43
CA GLU A 467 -16.97 12.84 1.30
C GLU A 467 -16.68 13.88 2.40
N ALA A 468 -15.58 13.67 3.12
CA ALA A 468 -15.09 14.57 4.16
C ALA A 468 -14.84 16.00 3.63
N ALA A 469 -14.25 16.13 2.43
CA ALA A 469 -13.97 17.41 1.82
C ALA A 469 -15.23 18.25 1.54
N ILE A 470 -16.33 17.60 1.15
CA ILE A 470 -17.63 18.27 0.95
C ILE A 470 -18.31 18.54 2.29
N ALA A 471 -18.32 17.56 3.20
CA ALA A 471 -18.96 17.68 4.51
C ALA A 471 -18.37 18.84 5.31
N ALA A 472 -17.05 18.83 5.50
CA ALA A 472 -16.26 19.83 6.23
C ALA A 472 -15.89 21.07 5.40
N ASN A 473 -16.26 21.11 4.12
CA ASN A 473 -16.06 22.24 3.20
C ASN A 473 -14.59 22.69 3.06
N TRP A 474 -13.67 21.76 2.82
CA TRP A 474 -12.23 22.03 2.70
C TRP A 474 -11.89 23.11 1.66
N TYR A 475 -12.70 23.20 0.60
CA TYR A 475 -12.47 24.11 -0.53
C TYR A 475 -13.24 25.43 -0.44
N PHE A 476 -13.78 25.77 0.73
CA PHE A 476 -14.51 27.04 0.95
C PHE A 476 -15.63 27.29 -0.07
N ILE A 477 -16.36 26.23 -0.44
CA ILE A 477 -17.47 26.27 -1.36
C ILE A 477 -18.57 27.18 -0.79
N PRO A 478 -19.10 28.13 -1.59
CA PRO A 478 -20.22 28.96 -1.15
C PRO A 478 -21.43 28.09 -0.78
N PRO A 479 -22.12 28.34 0.36
CA PRO A 479 -23.23 27.50 0.81
C PRO A 479 -24.32 27.27 -0.25
N ALA A 480 -24.64 28.29 -1.05
CA ALA A 480 -25.62 28.21 -2.13
C ALA A 480 -25.21 27.24 -3.27
N LYS A 481 -23.92 26.93 -3.41
CA LYS A 481 -23.40 25.98 -4.41
C LYS A 481 -23.15 24.59 -3.84
N LYS A 482 -23.11 24.38 -2.52
CA LYS A 482 -22.87 23.07 -1.90
C LYS A 482 -23.79 21.96 -2.47
N PRO A 483 -25.11 22.18 -2.69
CA PRO A 483 -25.98 21.15 -3.28
C PRO A 483 -25.56 20.69 -4.68
N LEU A 484 -24.93 21.56 -5.47
CA LEU A 484 -24.40 21.20 -6.79
C LEU A 484 -23.26 20.18 -6.68
N TYR A 485 -22.30 20.43 -5.80
CA TYR A 485 -21.16 19.53 -5.62
C TYR A 485 -21.55 18.21 -4.95
N VAL A 486 -22.54 18.23 -4.05
CA VAL A 486 -23.15 17.00 -3.52
C VAL A 486 -23.80 16.20 -4.65
N LYS A 487 -24.53 16.87 -5.56
CA LYS A 487 -25.11 16.23 -6.74
C LYS A 487 -24.04 15.63 -7.65
N ASP A 488 -22.95 16.36 -7.92
CA ASP A 488 -21.86 15.87 -8.76
C ASP A 488 -21.15 14.66 -8.11
N TYR A 489 -20.94 14.72 -6.80
CA TYR A 489 -20.39 13.62 -6.01
C TYR A 489 -21.26 12.36 -6.11
N VAL A 490 -22.57 12.49 -5.89
CA VAL A 490 -23.51 11.37 -6.03
C VAL A 490 -23.53 10.85 -7.47
N HIS A 491 -23.56 11.74 -8.45
CA HIS A 491 -23.57 11.36 -9.85
C HIS A 491 -22.33 10.53 -10.23
N LEU A 492 -21.14 10.95 -9.80
CA LEU A 492 -19.89 10.24 -10.09
C LEU A 492 -19.75 8.93 -9.28
N TYR A 493 -19.87 8.99 -7.95
CA TYR A 493 -19.50 7.86 -7.10
C TYR A 493 -20.62 6.85 -6.92
N VAL A 494 -21.89 7.27 -7.03
CA VAL A 494 -23.06 6.40 -6.79
C VAL A 494 -23.67 5.98 -8.12
N GLU A 495 -24.16 6.92 -8.91
CA GLU A 495 -24.91 6.65 -10.16
C GLU A 495 -24.00 6.13 -11.30
N ASN A 496 -22.68 6.19 -11.13
CA ASN A 496 -21.70 5.63 -12.07
C ASN A 496 -20.84 4.55 -11.41
N ILE A 497 -19.91 4.92 -10.53
CA ILE A 497 -18.91 3.97 -10.01
C ILE A 497 -19.57 2.82 -9.23
N ARG A 498 -20.41 3.13 -8.22
CA ARG A 498 -21.08 2.10 -7.41
C ARG A 498 -21.99 1.22 -8.26
N GLU A 499 -22.81 1.80 -9.13
CA GLU A 499 -23.71 1.02 -9.99
C GLU A 499 -22.94 0.03 -10.87
N ILE A 500 -21.84 0.46 -11.49
CA ILE A 500 -20.98 -0.43 -12.28
C ILE A 500 -20.37 -1.52 -11.41
N VAL A 501 -19.83 -1.17 -10.23
CA VAL A 501 -19.23 -2.17 -9.32
C VAL A 501 -20.25 -3.22 -8.94
N LEU A 502 -21.46 -2.83 -8.54
CA LEU A 502 -22.50 -3.79 -8.12
C LEU A 502 -23.05 -4.64 -9.27
N GLN A 503 -22.97 -4.15 -10.51
CA GLN A 503 -23.28 -4.94 -11.69
C GLN A 503 -22.18 -5.97 -12.01
N GLU A 504 -20.92 -5.61 -11.80
CA GLU A 504 -19.76 -6.45 -12.16
C GLU A 504 -19.33 -7.40 -11.03
N ASP A 505 -19.43 -7.01 -9.76
CA ASP A 505 -18.98 -7.76 -8.59
C ASP A 505 -19.97 -7.65 -7.41
N THR A 506 -20.63 -8.77 -7.12
CA THR A 506 -21.55 -8.89 -5.97
C THR A 506 -20.93 -9.63 -4.78
N THR A 507 -19.64 -9.95 -4.84
CA THR A 507 -18.95 -10.78 -3.83
C THR A 507 -18.19 -9.96 -2.78
N ARG A 508 -18.16 -8.63 -2.94
CA ARG A 508 -17.42 -7.70 -2.07
C ARG A 508 -18.29 -6.49 -1.69
N PRO A 509 -18.05 -5.91 -0.51
CA PRO A 509 -18.63 -4.63 -0.15
C PRO A 509 -18.09 -3.48 -1.01
N PHE A 510 -18.90 -2.42 -1.11
CA PHE A 510 -18.53 -1.13 -1.70
C PHE A 510 -18.74 -0.02 -0.67
N LEU A 511 -17.78 0.91 -0.58
CA LEU A 511 -17.88 2.16 0.18
C LEU A 511 -17.84 3.34 -0.78
N VAL A 512 -18.59 4.39 -0.48
CA VAL A 512 -18.60 5.59 -1.33
C VAL A 512 -17.32 6.43 -1.17
N SER A 513 -16.71 6.44 0.01
CA SER A 513 -15.47 7.16 0.35
C SER A 513 -14.71 6.48 1.50
N SER A 514 -13.58 7.05 1.87
CA SER A 514 -12.79 6.76 3.08
C SER A 514 -12.12 8.07 3.52
N PRO A 515 -12.43 8.63 4.71
CA PRO A 515 -13.37 8.09 5.69
C PRO A 515 -14.82 8.23 5.25
N THR A 516 -15.68 7.35 5.73
CA THR A 516 -17.13 7.37 5.51
C THR A 516 -17.86 6.79 6.73
N ASN A 517 -19.14 7.14 6.95
CA ASN A 517 -19.99 6.50 7.96
C ASN A 517 -20.67 5.21 7.43
N GLY A 518 -20.28 4.74 6.24
CA GLY A 518 -20.77 3.50 5.66
C GLY A 518 -22.26 3.56 5.33
N VAL A 519 -23.04 2.60 5.85
CA VAL A 519 -24.50 2.58 5.61
C VAL A 519 -25.22 3.81 6.18
N GLU A 520 -24.63 4.52 7.14
CA GLU A 520 -25.21 5.77 7.65
C GLU A 520 -25.02 6.91 6.65
N SER A 521 -23.84 7.03 6.01
CA SER A 521 -23.64 7.95 4.90
C SER A 521 -24.65 7.70 3.77
N GLU A 522 -24.96 6.43 3.44
CA GLU A 522 -25.99 6.12 2.44
C GLU A 522 -27.37 6.68 2.83
N LYS A 523 -27.77 6.55 4.11
CA LYS A 523 -29.05 7.08 4.62
C LYS A 523 -29.10 8.62 4.61
N GLU A 524 -27.97 9.25 4.86
CA GLU A 524 -27.82 10.72 4.86
C GLU A 524 -27.72 11.31 3.45
N GLY A 525 -27.80 10.49 2.39
CA GLY A 525 -27.72 10.95 1.01
C GLY A 525 -26.29 11.00 0.47
N TRP A 526 -25.45 10.06 0.91
CA TRP A 526 -24.08 9.77 0.45
C TRP A 526 -22.98 10.75 0.88
N VAL A 527 -23.37 11.87 1.49
CA VAL A 527 -22.45 12.80 2.16
C VAL A 527 -22.96 12.98 3.58
N ALA A 528 -22.35 12.26 4.53
CA ALA A 528 -22.73 12.37 5.93
C ALA A 528 -22.50 13.79 6.46
N HIS A 529 -23.26 14.15 7.50
CA HIS A 529 -23.07 15.40 8.23
C HIS A 529 -21.65 15.49 8.82
N ASP A 530 -21.17 14.39 9.40
CA ASP A 530 -19.82 14.25 9.95
C ASP A 530 -19.22 12.88 9.58
N PRO A 531 -18.46 12.79 8.46
CA PRO A 531 -17.75 11.57 8.08
C PRO A 531 -16.62 11.16 9.03
N TYR A 532 -16.31 11.97 10.05
CA TYR A 532 -15.33 11.66 11.09
C TYR A 532 -15.99 11.15 12.38
N ASP A 533 -17.30 10.87 12.38
CA ASP A 533 -18.01 10.38 13.56
C ASP A 533 -17.45 9.01 14.00
N PRO A 534 -16.84 8.90 15.20
CA PRO A 534 -16.23 7.65 15.66
C PRO A 534 -17.23 6.52 15.95
N HIS A 535 -18.55 6.78 15.89
CA HIS A 535 -19.59 5.79 16.12
C HIS A 535 -19.94 4.94 14.90
N TYR A 536 -19.48 5.32 13.71
CA TYR A 536 -19.74 4.65 12.44
C TYR A 536 -18.43 4.43 11.68
N GLY A 537 -18.48 3.59 10.64
CA GLY A 537 -17.54 3.75 9.54
C GLY A 537 -16.05 3.61 9.85
N ASP A 538 -15.25 4.32 9.07
CA ASP A 538 -13.81 4.48 9.26
C ASP A 538 -13.42 5.96 9.42
N VAL A 539 -12.27 6.22 10.07
CA VAL A 539 -11.80 7.57 10.40
C VAL A 539 -10.35 7.74 9.99
N HIS A 540 -10.03 8.91 9.43
CA HIS A 540 -8.67 9.40 9.26
C HIS A 540 -8.33 10.36 10.42
N PHE A 541 -7.18 10.19 11.07
CA PHE A 541 -6.80 11.04 12.20
C PHE A 541 -5.35 11.49 12.16
N TYR A 542 -5.16 12.81 12.10
CA TYR A 542 -3.87 13.48 12.15
C TYR A 542 -3.89 14.59 13.20
N ASN A 543 -2.88 14.61 14.08
CA ASN A 543 -2.70 15.67 15.06
C ASN A 543 -1.21 15.85 15.36
N TYR A 544 -0.67 17.01 14.97
CA TYR A 544 0.74 17.32 15.09
C TYR A 544 1.06 18.30 16.25
N LEU A 545 0.03 18.76 16.97
CA LEU A 545 0.16 19.73 18.06
C LEU A 545 0.04 19.10 19.44
N ALA A 546 -0.86 18.13 19.58
CA ALA A 546 -1.05 17.42 20.84
C ALA A 546 0.09 16.42 21.07
N ASP A 547 0.40 16.18 22.34
CA ASP A 547 1.37 15.17 22.73
C ASP A 547 0.91 13.77 22.25
N CYS A 548 1.69 13.14 21.35
CA CYS A 548 1.39 11.82 20.80
C CYS A 548 1.60 10.67 21.81
N TRP A 549 2.18 10.93 22.97
CA TRP A 549 2.22 9.96 24.08
C TRP A 549 0.92 9.99 24.88
N ASP A 550 0.15 11.09 24.79
CA ASP A 550 -1.18 11.19 25.37
C ASP A 550 -2.22 10.50 24.48
N TRP A 551 -2.40 9.21 24.72
CA TRP A 551 -3.37 8.37 24.02
C TRP A 551 -4.82 8.88 24.12
N ARG A 552 -5.17 9.74 25.09
CA ARG A 552 -6.52 10.30 25.26
C ARG A 552 -6.89 11.27 24.15
N THR A 553 -5.91 11.75 23.40
CA THR A 553 -6.09 12.63 22.24
C THR A 553 -6.56 11.88 20.99
N PHE A 554 -6.40 10.55 20.96
CA PHE A 554 -6.78 9.72 19.82
C PHE A 554 -8.28 9.37 19.86
N PRO A 555 -8.97 9.39 18.72
CA PRO A 555 -10.38 9.02 18.66
C PRO A 555 -10.54 7.51 18.84
N ARG A 556 -11.43 7.08 19.74
CA ARG A 556 -11.90 5.68 19.81
C ARG A 556 -12.88 5.40 18.67
N THR A 557 -12.37 5.22 17.46
CA THR A 557 -13.15 4.94 16.25
C THR A 557 -13.47 3.44 16.09
N ARG A 558 -14.43 3.09 15.23
CA ARG A 558 -14.67 1.71 14.78
C ARG A 558 -13.52 1.17 13.93
N PHE A 559 -12.91 2.03 13.11
CA PHE A 559 -11.81 1.65 12.23
C PHE A 559 -10.94 2.86 11.91
N ALA A 560 -9.62 2.74 12.07
CA ALA A 560 -8.67 3.79 11.72
C ALA A 560 -8.00 3.43 10.38
N SER A 561 -8.50 3.98 9.27
CA SER A 561 -8.01 3.72 7.90
C SER A 561 -6.85 4.62 7.50
N GLU A 562 -6.66 5.75 8.18
CA GLU A 562 -5.44 6.54 8.12
C GLU A 562 -5.10 7.21 9.47
N TYR A 563 -3.81 7.23 9.78
CA TYR A 563 -3.20 8.04 10.83
C TYR A 563 -1.69 7.98 10.71
N GLY A 564 -0.98 9.06 11.04
CA GLY A 564 0.47 9.00 10.96
C GLY A 564 1.19 10.24 11.46
N PHE A 565 2.51 10.07 11.66
CA PHE A 565 3.46 11.14 11.94
C PHE A 565 4.57 11.14 10.88
N GLN A 566 5.06 12.33 10.51
CA GLN A 566 6.11 12.46 9.51
C GLN A 566 7.51 12.16 10.10
N SER A 567 8.42 11.65 9.28
CA SER A 567 9.85 11.56 9.58
C SER A 567 10.71 11.75 8.34
N TRP A 568 11.97 12.15 8.54
CA TRP A 568 12.95 12.17 7.46
C TRP A 568 13.49 10.76 7.15
N PRO A 569 13.74 10.43 5.86
CA PRO A 569 14.44 9.22 5.50
C PRO A 569 15.92 9.31 5.92
N SER A 570 16.59 8.17 5.99
CA SER A 570 17.98 8.07 6.39
C SER A 570 18.89 8.92 5.52
N PHE A 571 20.00 9.38 6.10
CA PHE A 571 21.02 10.13 5.39
C PHE A 571 21.54 9.40 4.14
N SER A 572 21.65 8.06 4.19
CA SER A 572 22.05 7.22 3.06
C SER A 572 21.11 7.34 1.85
N THR A 573 19.81 7.51 2.11
CA THR A 573 18.82 7.71 1.05
C THR A 573 18.93 9.12 0.48
N LEU A 574 19.10 10.13 1.33
CA LEU A 574 19.21 11.54 0.93
C LEU A 574 20.50 11.86 0.20
N SER A 575 21.64 11.30 0.61
CA SER A 575 22.96 11.60 0.05
C SER A 575 23.09 11.23 -1.43
N LYS A 576 22.22 10.34 -1.94
CA LYS A 576 22.15 9.97 -3.35
C LYS A 576 21.61 11.09 -4.24
N VAL A 577 20.89 12.05 -3.66
CA VAL A 577 20.15 13.09 -4.38
C VAL A 577 20.45 14.50 -3.85
N SER A 578 21.50 14.67 -3.06
CA SER A 578 21.85 15.92 -2.39
C SER A 578 23.35 16.11 -2.29
N GLU A 579 23.78 17.34 -2.01
CA GLU A 579 25.18 17.73 -1.85
C GLU A 579 25.50 18.15 -0.41
N PRO A 580 26.78 18.25 -0.01
CA PRO A 580 27.16 18.67 1.35
C PRO A 580 26.52 19.99 1.82
N THR A 581 26.27 20.94 0.92
CA THR A 581 25.60 22.21 1.23
C THR A 581 24.12 22.07 1.55
N ASP A 582 23.52 20.93 1.21
CA ASP A 582 22.10 20.63 1.43
C ASP A 582 21.84 19.97 2.79
N TRP A 583 22.88 19.45 3.44
CA TRP A 583 22.81 18.64 4.66
C TRP A 583 22.64 19.48 5.93
N ASP A 584 21.58 20.28 5.95
CA ASP A 584 21.07 20.99 7.11
C ASP A 584 19.54 20.97 7.05
N PHE A 585 18.88 20.90 8.20
CA PHE A 585 17.42 20.83 8.30
C PHE A 585 16.72 22.12 7.81
N ASN A 586 17.45 23.24 7.85
CA ASN A 586 17.01 24.55 7.37
C ASN A 586 17.55 24.89 5.97
N SER A 587 18.19 23.94 5.28
CA SER A 587 18.69 24.18 3.93
C SER A 587 17.54 24.39 2.94
N SER A 588 17.83 25.08 1.82
CA SER A 588 16.87 25.22 0.73
C SER A 588 16.43 23.87 0.16
N PHE A 589 17.32 22.89 0.11
CA PHE A 589 17.00 21.52 -0.30
C PHE A 589 16.01 20.87 0.67
N SER A 590 16.25 20.99 1.98
CA SER A 590 15.38 20.36 2.99
C SER A 590 13.98 20.96 2.98
N SER A 591 13.87 22.29 2.87
CA SER A 591 12.59 22.99 2.71
C SER A 591 11.92 22.74 1.36
N HIS A 592 12.70 22.51 0.30
CA HIS A 592 12.18 22.15 -1.01
C HIS A 592 11.57 20.75 -1.01
N ARG A 593 12.24 19.76 -0.42
CA ARG A 593 11.73 18.39 -0.29
C ARG A 593 10.55 18.24 0.65
N GLN A 594 10.41 19.12 1.63
CA GLN A 594 9.25 19.15 2.49
C GLN A 594 8.03 19.65 1.71
N HIS A 595 7.03 18.78 1.56
CA HIS A 595 5.79 19.04 0.82
C HIS A 595 4.56 19.16 1.74
N HIS A 596 4.71 18.86 3.03
CA HIS A 596 3.73 19.16 4.06
C HIS A 596 3.97 20.56 4.63
N GLU A 597 2.89 21.33 4.75
CA GLU A 597 2.97 22.66 5.36
C GLU A 597 3.45 22.53 6.81
N PHE A 598 4.43 23.32 7.22
CA PHE A 598 5.04 23.26 8.57
C PHE A 598 5.67 21.93 9.01
N GLY A 599 5.70 20.88 8.17
CA GLY A 599 6.09 19.53 8.62
C GLY A 599 7.45 19.42 9.32
N ASN A 600 8.46 20.16 8.86
CA ASN A 600 9.77 20.22 9.54
C ASN A 600 9.66 20.78 10.97
N MET A 601 8.86 21.83 11.15
CA MET A 601 8.63 22.44 12.46
C MET A 601 7.85 21.48 13.36
N GLU A 602 6.77 20.90 12.84
CA GLU A 602 5.90 19.97 13.58
C GLU A 602 6.67 18.74 14.08
N MET A 603 7.50 18.12 13.22
CA MET A 603 8.36 16.99 13.61
C MET A 603 9.28 17.35 14.78
N LEU A 604 9.91 18.52 14.74
CA LEU A 604 10.85 18.96 15.78
C LEU A 604 10.12 19.39 17.07
N LEU A 605 8.95 20.03 16.95
CA LEU A 605 8.12 20.39 18.11
C LEU A 605 7.66 19.13 18.83
N GLN A 606 7.20 18.12 18.09
CA GLN A 606 6.77 16.86 18.66
C GLN A 606 7.92 16.09 19.31
N ALA A 607 9.09 16.03 18.66
CA ALA A 607 10.28 15.43 19.25
C ALA A 607 10.70 16.15 20.55
N LYS A 608 10.60 17.48 20.59
CA LYS A 608 10.99 18.30 21.76
C LYS A 608 10.12 18.06 23.00
N LEU A 609 8.90 17.53 22.85
CA LEU A 609 8.06 17.19 23.99
C LEU A 609 8.74 16.17 24.92
N HIS A 610 9.44 15.17 24.35
CA HIS A 610 10.03 14.07 25.12
C HIS A 610 11.54 13.91 24.98
N TYR A 611 12.18 14.61 24.05
CA TYR A 611 13.61 14.48 23.76
C TYR A 611 14.35 15.82 23.74
N ILE A 612 15.66 15.76 23.95
CA ILE A 612 16.55 16.91 23.76
C ILE A 612 16.95 16.94 22.27
N LEU A 613 16.68 18.06 21.60
CA LEU A 613 17.01 18.21 20.18
C LEU A 613 18.53 18.34 19.97
N PRO A 614 19.09 17.76 18.89
CA PRO A 614 20.51 17.86 18.59
C PRO A 614 20.98 19.30 18.40
N ASN A 615 22.11 19.66 19.01
CA ASN A 615 22.66 21.02 18.95
C ASN A 615 24.16 21.07 18.59
N LYS A 616 24.70 19.99 18.01
CA LYS A 616 26.11 19.91 17.60
C LYS A 616 26.49 21.05 16.64
N THR A 617 27.75 21.49 16.75
CA THR A 617 28.31 22.54 15.89
C THR A 617 28.61 22.04 14.47
N ASP A 618 28.97 20.76 14.34
CA ASP A 618 29.03 20.07 13.04
C ASP A 618 27.63 19.95 12.45
N THR A 619 27.40 20.68 11.35
CA THR A 619 26.10 20.77 10.68
C THR A 619 25.65 19.43 10.11
N VAL A 620 26.57 18.63 9.56
CA VAL A 620 26.26 17.34 8.95
C VAL A 620 25.90 16.33 10.03
N GLN A 621 26.67 16.29 11.13
CA GLN A 621 26.32 15.43 12.26
C GLN A 621 25.00 15.86 12.89
N ARG A 622 24.76 17.16 13.07
CA ARG A 622 23.47 17.69 13.56
C ARG A 622 22.32 17.29 12.65
N TYR A 623 22.51 17.28 11.32
CA TYR A 623 21.49 16.84 10.37
C TYR A 623 21.20 15.34 10.51
N LYS A 624 22.21 14.48 10.58
CA LYS A 624 22.06 13.03 10.84
C LYS A 624 21.34 12.74 12.16
N ASP A 625 21.74 13.45 13.22
CA ASP A 625 21.14 13.31 14.55
C ASP A 625 19.66 13.80 14.54
N SER A 626 19.36 14.84 13.74
CA SER A 626 18.00 15.35 13.57
C SER A 626 17.12 14.35 12.81
N ILE A 627 17.64 13.73 11.74
CA ILE A 627 16.95 12.64 11.03
C ILE A 627 16.62 11.51 12.00
N TYR A 628 17.62 11.04 12.75
CA TYR A 628 17.45 9.99 13.76
C TYR A 628 16.33 10.33 14.75
N ILE A 629 16.32 11.54 15.33
CA ILE A 629 15.30 11.89 16.32
C ILE A 629 13.89 12.03 15.71
N THR A 630 13.76 12.44 14.44
CA THR A 630 12.45 12.41 13.77
C THR A 630 11.93 10.99 13.57
N GLN A 631 12.80 10.01 13.26
CA GLN A 631 12.39 8.61 13.15
C GLN A 631 12.04 7.99 14.51
N VAL A 632 12.76 8.34 15.58
CA VAL A 632 12.41 7.94 16.95
C VAL A 632 11.03 8.50 17.34
N MET A 633 10.80 9.78 17.10
CA MET A 633 9.50 10.44 17.36
C MET A 633 8.38 9.74 16.60
N GLN A 634 8.54 9.54 15.28
CA GLN A 634 7.55 8.86 14.45
C GLN A 634 7.26 7.45 14.97
N ALA A 635 8.29 6.64 15.21
CA ALA A 635 8.11 5.26 15.66
C ALA A 635 7.35 5.18 16.98
N GLN A 636 7.66 6.08 17.92
CA GLN A 636 7.00 6.14 19.22
C GLN A 636 5.56 6.66 19.13
N CYS A 637 5.31 7.73 18.39
CA CYS A 637 3.96 8.27 18.23
C CYS A 637 3.02 7.24 17.57
N VAL A 638 3.46 6.63 16.46
CA VAL A 638 2.64 5.64 15.75
C VAL A 638 2.48 4.36 16.57
N LYS A 639 3.50 3.91 17.32
CA LYS A 639 3.36 2.81 18.29
C LYS A 639 2.27 3.11 19.31
N THR A 640 2.33 4.27 19.98
CA THR A 640 1.35 4.64 21.02
C THR A 640 -0.07 4.67 20.45
N GLN A 641 -0.24 5.24 19.26
CA GLN A 641 -1.54 5.31 18.59
C GLN A 641 -2.05 3.95 18.11
N THR A 642 -1.17 3.11 17.56
CA THR A 642 -1.55 1.78 17.06
C THR A 642 -1.91 0.84 18.21
N GLU A 643 -1.11 0.84 19.28
CA GLU A 643 -1.39 0.05 20.48
C GLU A 643 -2.70 0.47 21.16
N PHE A 644 -3.04 1.76 21.11
CA PHE A 644 -4.34 2.27 21.53
C PHE A 644 -5.49 1.69 20.70
N TYR A 645 -5.40 1.69 19.38
CA TYR A 645 -6.42 1.09 18.51
C TYR A 645 -6.55 -0.41 18.74
N ARG A 646 -5.43 -1.13 18.86
CA ARG A 646 -5.42 -2.56 19.13
C ARG A 646 -6.05 -2.92 20.47
N ARG A 647 -5.75 -2.19 21.55
CA ARG A 647 -6.38 -2.44 22.86
C ARG A 647 -7.85 -2.00 22.92
N SER A 648 -8.29 -1.13 22.00
CA SER A 648 -9.68 -0.68 21.91
C SER A 648 -10.58 -1.66 21.13
N GLN A 649 -10.05 -2.83 20.75
CA GLN A 649 -10.79 -3.84 19.99
C GLN A 649 -11.99 -4.41 20.73
N SER A 650 -11.93 -4.53 22.05
CA SER A 650 -13.00 -5.17 22.84
C SER A 650 -13.66 -4.24 23.86
N ASP A 651 -13.21 -2.99 23.99
CA ASP A 651 -13.75 -2.05 24.96
C ASP A 651 -14.82 -1.13 24.36
N ILE A 652 -15.74 -0.68 25.23
CA ILE A 652 -16.64 0.45 25.00
C ILE A 652 -16.44 1.40 26.19
N VAL A 653 -15.87 2.58 25.91
CA VAL A 653 -15.57 3.62 26.90
C VAL A 653 -16.16 4.93 26.40
N ASP A 654 -16.95 5.60 27.25
CA ASP A 654 -17.70 6.80 26.88
C ASP A 654 -18.51 6.60 25.58
N SER A 655 -19.16 5.43 25.49
CA SER A 655 -19.96 4.98 24.34
C SER A 655 -19.20 4.84 23.01
N LYS A 656 -17.86 4.74 23.04
CA LYS A 656 -17.00 4.59 21.86
C LYS A 656 -16.05 3.40 22.02
N GLY A 657 -15.61 2.79 20.91
CA GLY A 657 -14.69 1.65 20.92
C GLY A 657 -15.08 0.58 19.92
N HIS A 658 -14.74 -0.67 20.21
CA HIS A 658 -14.83 -1.79 19.25
C HIS A 658 -14.04 -1.52 17.97
N THR A 659 -12.82 -0.99 18.13
CA THR A 659 -11.93 -0.68 17.01
C THR A 659 -11.44 -1.97 16.34
N MET A 660 -11.71 -2.15 15.05
CA MET A 660 -11.43 -3.40 14.34
C MET A 660 -10.45 -3.25 13.16
N GLY A 661 -9.75 -2.11 13.08
CA GLY A 661 -8.63 -1.97 12.18
C GLY A 661 -7.79 -0.72 12.43
N ALA A 662 -6.52 -0.81 12.03
CA ALA A 662 -5.53 0.23 12.19
C ALA A 662 -4.55 0.20 11.00
N LEU A 663 -4.78 1.08 10.03
CA LEU A 663 -3.96 1.26 8.83
C LEU A 663 -3.24 2.61 8.91
N TYR A 664 -1.95 2.60 9.26
CA TYR A 664 -1.23 3.86 9.35
C TYR A 664 -0.93 4.44 7.95
N TRP A 665 -0.93 5.77 7.87
CA TRP A 665 -0.38 6.51 6.75
C TRP A 665 1.11 6.72 7.01
N GLN A 666 2.03 6.27 6.17
CA GLN A 666 1.87 5.42 4.97
C GLN A 666 2.94 4.31 4.93
N LEU A 667 2.85 3.35 4.02
CA LEU A 667 3.82 2.26 3.92
C LEU A 667 5.17 2.73 3.35
N ASN A 668 5.14 3.21 2.10
CA ASN A 668 6.30 3.40 1.25
C ASN A 668 6.43 4.83 0.72
N ASP A 669 7.61 5.16 0.16
CA ASP A 669 7.86 6.44 -0.50
C ASP A 669 7.95 6.34 -2.02
N ILE A 670 7.50 7.40 -2.70
CA ILE A 670 7.64 7.60 -4.15
C ILE A 670 9.02 8.17 -4.54
N TRP A 671 9.68 8.90 -3.63
CA TRP A 671 10.97 9.60 -3.82
C TRP A 671 11.62 9.94 -2.46
N GLN A 672 12.83 10.48 -2.45
CA GLN A 672 13.57 10.81 -1.23
C GLN A 672 13.13 12.17 -0.65
N ALA A 673 12.19 12.15 0.31
CA ALA A 673 11.65 13.32 0.99
C ALA A 673 11.14 12.94 2.39
N PRO A 674 10.94 13.90 3.32
CA PRO A 674 10.22 13.62 4.56
C PRO A 674 8.77 13.22 4.25
N SER A 675 8.30 12.17 4.91
CA SER A 675 6.96 11.61 4.69
C SER A 675 6.53 10.81 5.91
N TRP A 676 5.28 10.33 5.89
CA TRP A 676 4.76 9.42 6.89
C TRP A 676 5.16 7.96 6.66
N SER A 677 6.01 7.67 5.67
CA SER A 677 6.41 6.30 5.33
C SER A 677 7.14 5.62 6.47
N SER A 678 7.00 4.30 6.56
CA SER A 678 7.89 3.45 7.35
C SER A 678 9.00 2.81 6.49
N ILE A 679 8.81 2.75 5.18
CA ILE A 679 9.80 2.27 4.20
C ILE A 679 10.22 3.42 3.29
N GLU A 680 11.51 3.75 3.31
CA GLU A 680 12.11 4.79 2.48
C GLU A 680 12.11 4.42 0.99
N PHE A 681 12.28 5.42 0.12
CA PHE A 681 12.47 5.16 -1.31
C PHE A 681 13.72 4.28 -1.54
N GLY A 682 13.56 3.19 -2.29
CA GLY A 682 14.57 2.13 -2.43
C GLY A 682 14.40 0.96 -1.45
N GLY A 683 13.45 1.07 -0.52
CA GLY A 683 12.95 -0.03 0.29
C GLY A 683 13.62 -0.21 1.65
N LYS A 684 14.54 0.69 2.04
CA LYS A 684 15.19 0.66 3.37
C LYS A 684 14.17 0.95 4.46
N TRP A 685 14.21 0.17 5.54
CA TRP A 685 13.28 0.32 6.66
C TRP A 685 13.70 1.50 7.55
N LYS A 686 12.76 2.42 7.81
CA LYS A 686 12.86 3.38 8.93
C LYS A 686 12.63 2.67 10.26
N MET A 687 12.92 3.35 11.37
CA MET A 687 12.66 2.83 12.72
C MET A 687 11.21 2.37 12.92
N LEU A 688 10.24 3.11 12.36
CA LEU A 688 8.83 2.76 12.41
C LEU A 688 8.53 1.33 11.90
N HIS A 689 9.18 0.89 10.83
CA HIS A 689 8.87 -0.43 10.25
C HIS A 689 9.31 -1.58 11.16
N TYR A 690 10.45 -1.44 11.83
CA TYR A 690 10.90 -2.40 12.85
C TYR A 690 9.93 -2.46 14.03
N TRP A 691 9.35 -1.32 14.41
CA TRP A 691 8.39 -1.26 15.51
C TRP A 691 7.03 -1.81 15.10
N ALA A 692 6.66 -1.69 13.81
CA ALA A 692 5.45 -2.29 13.26
C ALA A 692 5.46 -3.81 13.38
N VAL A 693 6.62 -4.47 13.19
CA VAL A 693 6.77 -5.91 13.47
C VAL A 693 6.29 -6.24 14.88
N ASN A 694 6.66 -5.42 15.86
CA ASN A 694 6.31 -5.63 17.26
C ASN A 694 4.84 -5.27 17.53
N PHE A 695 4.40 -4.05 17.22
CA PHE A 695 3.05 -3.60 17.57
C PHE A 695 1.94 -4.30 16.78
N PHE A 696 2.24 -4.96 15.65
CA PHE A 696 1.33 -5.84 14.92
C PHE A 696 1.54 -7.33 15.20
N SER A 697 2.35 -7.71 16.18
CA SER A 697 2.51 -9.12 16.54
C SER A 697 1.18 -9.78 16.91
N PRO A 698 0.95 -11.06 16.55
CA PRO A 698 -0.33 -11.76 16.79
C PRO A 698 -0.77 -11.76 18.25
N VAL A 699 0.18 -11.79 19.18
CA VAL A 699 -0.04 -11.59 20.61
C VAL A 699 0.89 -10.48 21.08
N ILE A 700 0.35 -9.46 21.75
CA ILE A 700 1.12 -8.33 22.27
C ILE A 700 0.67 -7.95 23.68
N ALA A 701 1.63 -7.53 24.51
CA ALA A 701 1.39 -6.82 25.75
C ALA A 701 1.39 -5.31 25.48
N VAL A 702 0.34 -4.59 25.86
CA VAL A 702 0.23 -3.13 25.74
C VAL A 702 0.13 -2.51 27.12
N GLY A 703 1.06 -1.61 27.44
CA GLY A 703 1.08 -0.86 28.70
C GLY A 703 0.45 0.51 28.52
N VAL A 704 -0.30 0.98 29.52
CA VAL A 704 -0.87 2.32 29.54
C VAL A 704 -0.93 2.86 30.95
N GLU A 705 -0.64 4.15 31.10
CA GLU A 705 -0.96 4.89 32.32
C GLU A 705 -2.37 5.48 32.19
N ASP A 706 -3.25 5.15 33.13
CA ASP A 706 -4.56 5.77 33.25
C ASP A 706 -4.86 6.10 34.72
N LYS A 707 -5.21 7.36 34.99
CA LYS A 707 -5.54 7.87 36.33
C LYS A 707 -4.52 7.49 37.43
N GLY A 708 -3.23 7.40 37.08
CA GLY A 708 -2.14 7.08 38.00
C GLY A 708 -1.87 5.57 38.19
N ASP A 709 -2.65 4.71 37.54
CA ASP A 709 -2.40 3.27 37.49
C ASP A 709 -1.61 2.89 36.24
N LEU A 710 -0.69 1.94 36.39
CA LEU A 710 -0.13 1.18 35.29
C LEU A 710 -1.06 0.00 34.98
N LEU A 711 -1.60 0.00 33.77
CA LEU A 711 -2.41 -1.09 33.23
C LEU A 711 -1.62 -1.82 32.14
N ILE A 712 -1.70 -3.15 32.12
CA ILE A 712 -1.15 -3.96 31.02
C ILE A 712 -2.26 -4.84 30.47
N TYR A 713 -2.46 -4.76 29.16
CA TYR A 713 -3.42 -5.55 28.40
C TYR A 713 -2.70 -6.57 27.52
N ALA A 714 -3.26 -7.76 27.42
CA ALA A 714 -2.95 -8.70 26.35
C ALA A 714 -3.93 -8.48 25.20
N VAL A 715 -3.42 -8.26 23.98
CA VAL A 715 -4.19 -8.24 22.74
C VAL A 715 -3.82 -9.48 21.94
N SER A 716 -4.81 -10.24 21.48
CA SER A 716 -4.63 -11.49 20.75
C SER A 716 -5.44 -11.50 19.45
N ASP A 717 -4.76 -11.72 18.33
CA ASP A 717 -5.38 -11.98 17.03
C ASP A 717 -5.56 -13.48 16.76
N MET A 718 -5.24 -14.33 17.75
CA MET A 718 -5.32 -15.79 17.61
C MET A 718 -6.78 -16.26 17.57
N ASN A 719 -7.05 -17.34 16.85
CA ASN A 719 -8.40 -17.93 16.80
C ASN A 719 -8.75 -18.76 18.04
N THR A 720 -7.80 -18.95 18.96
CA THR A 720 -7.95 -19.76 20.17
C THR A 720 -7.57 -18.96 21.40
N ASP A 721 -8.22 -19.26 22.51
CA ASP A 721 -7.88 -18.70 23.82
C ASP A 721 -6.54 -19.27 24.31
N ASP A 722 -5.73 -18.42 24.93
CA ASP A 722 -4.47 -18.80 25.59
C ASP A 722 -4.59 -18.55 27.11
N ILE A 723 -3.79 -19.24 27.92
CA ILE A 723 -3.62 -18.93 29.35
C ILE A 723 -2.24 -18.34 29.54
N LEU A 724 -2.20 -17.05 29.86
CA LEU A 724 -0.96 -16.27 29.93
C LEU A 724 -0.83 -15.59 31.28
N LYS A 725 0.39 -15.21 31.64
CA LYS A 725 0.67 -14.25 32.71
C LYS A 725 1.48 -13.08 32.16
N ALA A 726 1.27 -11.89 32.69
CA ALA A 726 2.14 -10.74 32.45
C ALA A 726 3.33 -10.78 33.41
N THR A 727 4.54 -10.59 32.87
CA THR A 727 5.74 -10.34 33.66
C THR A 727 6.06 -8.86 33.56
N VAL A 728 6.18 -8.17 34.69
CA VAL A 728 6.40 -6.72 34.78
C VAL A 728 7.67 -6.46 35.55
N LYS A 729 8.66 -5.84 34.92
CA LYS A 729 9.96 -5.57 35.51
C LYS A 729 10.24 -4.08 35.52
N LEU A 730 10.66 -3.57 36.67
CA LEU A 730 11.09 -2.18 36.82
C LEU A 730 12.61 -2.12 36.81
N TYR A 731 13.17 -1.31 35.93
CA TYR A 731 14.63 -1.14 35.81
C TYR A 731 15.02 0.30 36.12
N ARG A 732 16.19 0.49 36.72
CA ARG A 732 16.84 1.80 36.78
C ARG A 732 17.68 2.02 35.54
N TRP A 733 17.78 3.26 35.08
CA TRP A 733 18.68 3.61 33.98
C TRP A 733 20.16 3.33 34.26
N SER A 734 20.55 3.23 35.53
CA SER A 734 21.92 2.95 35.93
C SER A 734 22.26 1.44 36.02
N SER A 735 21.32 0.53 35.71
CA SER A 735 21.53 -0.91 35.94
C SER A 735 20.82 -1.80 34.91
N PHE A 736 21.47 -2.90 34.53
CA PHE A 736 20.87 -3.99 33.76
C PHE A 736 20.09 -4.99 34.62
N THR A 737 20.13 -4.85 35.95
CA THR A 737 19.38 -5.70 36.86
C THR A 737 18.05 -5.06 37.21
N PRO A 738 16.91 -5.77 37.06
CA PRO A 738 15.62 -5.23 37.47
C PRO A 738 15.63 -4.99 38.98
N GLN A 739 15.06 -3.86 39.40
CA GLN A 739 14.85 -3.55 40.81
C GLN A 739 13.81 -4.49 41.43
N CYS A 740 12.80 -4.85 40.64
CA CYS A 740 11.78 -5.82 41.00
C CYS A 740 11.25 -6.52 39.74
N SER A 741 10.66 -7.68 39.94
CA SER A 741 9.92 -8.44 38.93
C SER A 741 8.61 -8.86 39.56
N LEU A 742 7.51 -8.39 39.01
CA LEU A 742 6.15 -8.72 39.41
C LEU A 742 5.52 -9.60 38.34
N GLU A 743 4.62 -10.47 38.75
CA GLU A 743 3.85 -11.32 37.83
C GLU A 743 2.36 -11.15 38.12
N SER A 744 1.54 -11.21 37.08
CA SER A 744 0.10 -11.40 37.25
C SER A 744 -0.22 -12.85 37.58
N ASP A 745 -1.47 -13.10 37.98
CA ASP A 745 -2.03 -14.44 37.93
C ASP A 745 -2.05 -14.99 36.49
N TRP A 746 -2.23 -16.31 36.37
CA TRP A 746 -2.54 -16.94 35.10
C TRP A 746 -3.97 -16.58 34.68
N ILE A 747 -4.09 -15.79 33.62
CA ILE A 747 -5.35 -15.26 33.13
C ILE A 747 -5.62 -15.84 31.74
N LYS A 748 -6.88 -16.19 31.51
CA LYS A 748 -7.36 -16.62 30.20
C LYS A 748 -7.46 -15.40 29.28
N VAL A 749 -6.64 -15.37 28.24
CA VAL A 749 -6.66 -14.35 27.17
C VAL A 749 -7.52 -14.89 26.03
N LYS A 750 -8.59 -14.17 25.71
CA LYS A 750 -9.51 -14.55 24.64
C LYS A 750 -8.83 -14.43 23.27
N GLY A 751 -9.03 -15.41 22.40
CA GLY A 751 -8.66 -15.28 20.99
C GLY A 751 -9.47 -14.21 20.28
N GLY A 752 -8.84 -13.36 19.46
CA GLY A 752 -9.49 -12.24 18.78
C GLY A 752 -10.02 -11.18 19.73
N GLY A 753 -9.31 -10.89 20.82
CA GLY A 753 -9.78 -9.96 21.84
C GLY A 753 -8.71 -9.42 22.76
N VAL A 754 -9.17 -8.61 23.72
CA VAL A 754 -8.32 -7.87 24.68
C VAL A 754 -8.62 -8.32 26.09
N THR A 755 -7.59 -8.49 26.92
CA THR A 755 -7.73 -8.90 28.32
C THR A 755 -6.79 -8.09 29.20
N GLN A 756 -7.31 -7.47 30.27
CA GLN A 756 -6.47 -6.78 31.25
C GLN A 756 -5.72 -7.83 32.09
N MET A 757 -4.40 -7.75 32.09
CA MET A 757 -3.51 -8.71 32.75
C MET A 757 -2.97 -8.21 34.07
N PHE A 758 -2.75 -6.90 34.18
CA PHE A 758 -2.10 -6.29 35.33
C PHE A 758 -2.66 -4.89 35.58
N GLN A 759 -2.81 -4.52 36.85
CA GLN A 759 -3.15 -3.17 37.30
C GLN A 759 -2.46 -2.91 38.64
N ARG A 760 -1.70 -1.82 38.72
CA ARG A 760 -1.12 -1.32 39.97
C ARG A 760 -0.99 0.21 39.96
N PRO A 761 -1.21 0.89 41.09
CA PRO A 761 -0.84 2.30 41.23
C PRO A 761 0.65 2.49 40.99
N ILE A 762 1.03 3.44 40.15
CA ILE A 762 2.43 3.73 39.84
C ILE A 762 3.19 4.12 41.11
N SER A 763 2.56 4.89 42.01
CA SER A 763 3.14 5.25 43.31
C SER A 763 3.49 4.04 44.17
N SER A 764 2.64 3.01 44.17
CA SER A 764 2.88 1.77 44.89
C SER A 764 4.00 0.96 44.23
N LEU A 765 3.95 0.83 42.89
CA LEU A 765 5.01 0.16 42.12
C LEU A 765 6.39 0.76 42.41
N LEU A 766 6.48 2.10 42.40
CA LEU A 766 7.74 2.81 42.67
C LEU A 766 8.21 2.60 44.13
N THR A 767 7.30 2.63 45.11
CA THR A 767 7.64 2.46 46.52
C THR A 767 8.06 1.03 46.86
N GLU A 768 7.35 0.04 46.33
CA GLU A 768 7.59 -1.39 46.59
C GLU A 768 8.88 -1.89 45.91
N CYS A 769 9.23 -1.32 44.75
CA CYS A 769 10.42 -1.68 44.00
C CYS A 769 11.68 -0.89 44.39
N GLY A 770 11.69 -0.23 45.57
CA GLY A 770 12.85 0.47 46.14
C GLY A 770 13.06 1.89 45.59
N ASN A 771 14.30 2.42 45.65
CA ASN A 771 14.69 3.79 45.26
C ASN A 771 14.47 4.12 43.74
N CYS A 772 13.24 4.04 43.25
CA CYS A 772 12.84 4.38 41.88
C CYS A 772 11.96 5.64 41.90
N THR A 773 12.20 6.54 40.95
CA THR A 773 11.33 7.66 40.60
C THR A 773 10.83 7.48 39.15
N PRO A 774 9.79 8.22 38.72
CA PRO A 774 9.40 8.24 37.31
C PRO A 774 10.55 8.63 36.37
N GLN A 775 11.48 9.47 36.82
CA GLN A 775 12.66 9.93 36.08
C GLN A 775 13.79 8.90 36.04
N SER A 776 13.96 8.10 37.09
CA SER A 776 15.10 7.19 37.20
C SER A 776 14.83 5.78 36.66
N CYS A 777 13.57 5.43 36.39
CA CYS A 777 13.15 4.06 36.09
C CYS A 777 12.24 3.91 34.86
N VAL A 778 12.25 2.70 34.29
CA VAL A 778 11.41 2.28 33.17
C VAL A 778 10.76 0.95 33.46
N VAL A 779 9.52 0.80 32.99
CA VAL A 779 8.79 -0.45 33.10
C VAL A 779 8.93 -1.24 31.81
N ILE A 780 9.26 -2.52 31.93
CA ILE A 780 9.42 -3.45 30.81
C ILE A 780 8.55 -4.66 31.09
N PHE A 781 7.81 -5.14 30.09
CA PHE A 781 6.86 -6.21 30.27
C PHE A 781 6.71 -7.10 29.05
N ASP A 782 6.33 -8.35 29.31
CA ASP A 782 6.02 -9.37 28.31
C ASP A 782 4.91 -10.31 28.81
N LEU A 783 4.39 -11.15 27.91
CA LEU A 783 3.46 -12.24 28.22
C LEU A 783 4.18 -13.58 28.17
N ARG A 784 3.91 -14.43 29.16
CA ARG A 784 4.47 -15.79 29.29
C ARG A 784 3.38 -16.84 29.20
N ASP A 785 3.69 -17.96 28.55
CA ASP A 785 2.87 -19.17 28.62
C ASP A 785 3.24 -20.07 29.81
N GLN A 786 2.44 -21.11 30.05
CA GLN A 786 2.62 -22.06 31.16
C GLN A 786 3.92 -22.89 31.09
N GLN A 787 4.64 -22.87 29.96
CA GLN A 787 5.95 -23.48 29.79
C GLN A 787 7.09 -22.46 29.97
N ASP A 788 6.77 -21.26 30.47
CA ASP A 788 7.66 -20.11 30.63
C ASP A 788 8.20 -19.55 29.29
N GLY A 789 7.55 -19.90 28.18
CA GLY A 789 7.83 -19.37 26.86
C GLY A 789 7.32 -17.93 26.72
N VAL A 790 8.14 -17.06 26.11
CA VAL A 790 7.74 -15.69 25.73
C VAL A 790 6.72 -15.78 24.59
N ARG A 791 5.54 -15.21 24.77
CA ARG A 791 4.44 -15.20 23.79
C ARG A 791 4.24 -13.86 23.08
N SER A 792 4.72 -12.76 23.67
CA SER A 792 4.69 -11.43 23.05
C SER A 792 6.09 -10.89 22.84
N PRO A 793 6.31 -9.96 21.90
CA PRO A 793 7.50 -9.11 21.94
C PRO A 793 7.62 -8.42 23.30
N LEU A 794 8.85 -8.09 23.68
CA LEU A 794 9.12 -7.24 24.83
C LEU A 794 8.56 -5.84 24.55
N ASN A 795 7.82 -5.28 25.50
CA ASN A 795 7.32 -3.92 25.42
C ASN A 795 7.71 -3.12 26.67
N TYR A 796 7.53 -1.81 26.63
CA TYR A 796 7.94 -0.91 27.70
C TYR A 796 6.98 0.27 27.85
N GLN A 797 7.00 0.86 29.05
CA GLN A 797 6.31 2.09 29.39
C GLN A 797 7.32 3.04 30.04
N PHE A 798 7.50 4.21 29.42
CA PHE A 798 8.22 5.31 30.05
C PHE A 798 7.33 5.94 31.12
N LEU A 799 7.87 6.11 32.33
CA LEU A 799 7.18 6.77 33.44
C LEU A 799 7.37 8.30 33.42
N SER A 800 8.32 8.78 32.62
CA SER A 800 8.57 10.18 32.36
C SER A 800 9.25 10.34 30.99
N SER A 801 9.24 11.57 30.48
CA SER A 801 9.93 11.90 29.23
C SER A 801 11.44 11.60 29.32
N PRO A 802 12.05 10.94 28.32
CA PRO A 802 13.49 10.65 28.31
C PRO A 802 14.41 11.87 28.44
N ARG A 803 13.97 13.06 28.01
CA ARG A 803 14.68 14.33 28.25
C ARG A 803 14.85 14.67 29.74
N ASP A 804 13.98 14.15 30.60
CA ASP A 804 13.97 14.39 32.05
C ASP A 804 14.52 13.16 32.81
N ALA A 805 15.07 12.16 32.11
CA ALA A 805 15.56 10.93 32.70
C ALA A 805 16.81 11.15 33.57
N GLU A 806 16.76 10.64 34.80
CA GLU A 806 17.85 10.72 35.77
C GLU A 806 18.64 9.41 35.83
N GLY A 807 19.97 9.50 35.70
CA GLY A 807 20.85 8.33 35.74
C GLY A 807 20.99 7.57 34.41
N LEU A 808 20.35 8.03 33.33
CA LEU A 808 20.59 7.53 31.97
C LEU A 808 21.95 8.00 31.47
N GLN A 809 22.94 7.10 31.57
CA GLN A 809 24.31 7.35 31.15
C GLN A 809 24.44 7.30 29.63
N LYS A 810 25.45 7.99 29.09
CA LYS A 810 25.86 7.80 27.70
C LYS A 810 26.45 6.40 27.54
N PRO A 811 25.85 5.52 26.70
CA PRO A 811 26.34 4.17 26.55
C PRO A 811 27.61 4.13 25.71
N ASN A 812 28.52 3.22 26.03
CA ASN A 812 29.60 2.80 25.15
C ASN A 812 29.21 1.45 24.53
N ILE A 813 28.76 1.49 23.27
CA ILE A 813 28.36 0.29 22.53
C ILE A 813 29.54 -0.18 21.68
N THR A 814 30.08 -1.36 22.00
CA THR A 814 31.06 -2.06 21.17
C THR A 814 30.40 -3.24 20.48
N PHE A 815 31.02 -3.77 19.42
CA PHE A 815 30.43 -4.86 18.65
C PHE A 815 31.48 -5.83 18.10
N THR A 816 31.02 -7.05 17.84
CA THR A 816 31.72 -8.03 17.00
C THR A 816 30.77 -8.49 15.90
N VAL A 817 31.30 -8.69 14.69
CA VAL A 817 30.51 -9.18 13.56
C VAL A 817 31.11 -10.48 13.06
N THR A 818 30.27 -11.49 12.89
CA THR A 818 30.60 -12.71 12.16
C THR A 818 29.58 -12.91 11.05
N GLY A 819 29.97 -13.54 9.96
CA GLY A 819 29.07 -13.76 8.84
C GLY A 819 29.78 -14.22 7.59
N GLU A 820 29.04 -14.89 6.73
CA GLU A 820 29.48 -15.33 5.41
C GLU A 820 28.32 -15.14 4.41
N GLY A 821 28.65 -14.73 3.19
CA GLY A 821 27.66 -14.43 2.16
C GLY A 821 26.76 -13.25 2.55
N ASN A 822 25.45 -13.49 2.61
CA ASN A 822 24.44 -12.44 2.77
C ASN A 822 23.91 -12.30 4.21
N LYS A 823 24.47 -13.00 5.18
CA LYS A 823 23.98 -13.01 6.57
C LYS A 823 25.09 -12.65 7.54
N PHE A 824 24.83 -11.64 8.36
CA PHE A 824 25.76 -11.13 9.38
C PHE A 824 25.12 -11.21 10.74
N LYS A 825 25.85 -11.75 11.71
CA LYS A 825 25.50 -11.78 13.13
C LYS A 825 26.33 -10.72 13.84
N LEU A 826 25.66 -9.76 14.47
CA LEU A 826 26.26 -8.69 15.25
C LEU A 826 26.03 -9.01 16.72
N ASN A 827 27.10 -9.17 17.50
CA ASN A 827 27.01 -9.21 18.96
C ASN A 827 27.42 -7.84 19.49
N LEU A 828 26.45 -7.12 20.04
CA LEU A 828 26.62 -5.83 20.69
C LEU A 828 26.93 -6.05 22.17
N HIS A 829 27.82 -5.22 22.70
CA HIS A 829 28.13 -5.11 24.11
C HIS A 829 27.97 -3.66 24.55
N CYS A 830 27.24 -3.40 25.62
CA CYS A 830 26.91 -2.06 26.07
C CYS A 830 27.25 -1.85 27.54
N SER A 831 27.89 -0.72 27.86
CA SER A 831 28.31 -0.39 29.23
C SER A 831 27.16 0.00 30.18
N SER A 832 26.02 0.43 29.64
CA SER A 832 24.85 0.88 30.41
C SER A 832 23.58 0.74 29.57
N PRO A 833 22.37 0.75 30.17
CA PRO A 833 21.12 0.87 29.43
C PRO A 833 21.16 1.91 28.30
N ALA A 834 20.69 1.53 27.10
CA ALA A 834 20.70 2.40 25.92
C ALA A 834 19.32 2.48 25.28
N LEU A 835 18.85 3.71 25.05
CA LEU A 835 17.57 3.98 24.39
C LEU A 835 17.73 4.07 22.87
N PHE A 836 16.80 3.43 22.16
CA PHE A 836 16.61 3.51 20.71
C PHE A 836 17.91 3.23 19.93
N VAL A 837 18.56 2.10 20.24
CA VAL A 837 19.79 1.69 19.56
C VAL A 837 19.49 1.46 18.08
N TRP A 838 20.10 2.29 17.23
CA TRP A 838 19.92 2.28 15.80
C TRP A 838 21.18 1.83 15.09
N LEU A 839 21.05 0.76 14.33
CA LEU A 839 22.08 0.17 13.49
C LEU A 839 21.83 0.60 12.04
N ASP A 840 22.82 1.21 11.41
CA ASP A 840 22.75 1.62 10.00
C ASP A 840 23.99 1.12 9.26
N VAL A 841 23.82 0.57 8.06
CA VAL A 841 24.92 0.06 7.20
C VAL A 841 24.99 0.81 5.88
N GLU A 842 24.65 2.10 5.95
CA GLU A 842 24.65 3.07 4.87
C GLU A 842 23.86 2.58 3.66
N ASP A 843 24.55 2.29 2.56
CA ASP A 843 23.98 1.96 1.25
C ASP A 843 23.86 0.45 1.00
N ILE A 844 24.28 -0.40 1.94
CA ILE A 844 24.15 -1.87 1.82
C ILE A 844 22.64 -2.23 1.86
N PRO A 845 22.06 -2.74 0.76
CA PRO A 845 20.65 -3.09 0.73
C PRO A 845 20.40 -4.34 1.58
N GLY A 846 19.50 -4.24 2.55
CA GLY A 846 19.16 -5.35 3.44
C GLY A 846 18.32 -4.88 4.62
N ILE A 847 18.06 -5.81 5.53
CA ILE A 847 17.30 -5.55 6.76
C ILE A 847 17.98 -6.18 7.96
N PHE A 848 17.87 -5.53 9.11
CA PHE A 848 18.09 -6.17 10.39
C PHE A 848 16.85 -6.99 10.78
N ASP A 849 16.99 -7.96 11.68
CA ASP A 849 15.87 -8.66 12.29
C ASP A 849 15.17 -7.81 13.37
N THR A 850 15.92 -6.90 14.00
CA THR A 850 15.42 -5.89 14.94
C THR A 850 16.27 -4.62 14.90
N ASN A 851 15.67 -3.46 15.16
CA ASN A 851 16.39 -2.18 15.20
C ASN A 851 15.59 -1.13 16.00
N GLY A 852 16.26 -0.04 16.41
CA GLY A 852 15.64 1.03 17.21
C GLY A 852 15.13 0.55 18.58
N PHE A 853 15.73 -0.49 19.14
CA PHE A 853 15.25 -1.15 20.35
C PHE A 853 15.79 -0.52 21.63
N LEU A 854 15.13 -0.83 22.73
CA LEU A 854 15.58 -0.56 24.10
C LEU A 854 16.57 -1.66 24.53
N MET A 855 17.86 -1.31 24.70
CA MET A 855 18.90 -2.27 25.10
C MET A 855 19.08 -2.25 26.62
N MET A 856 18.49 -3.25 27.28
CA MET A 856 18.47 -3.39 28.76
C MET A 856 19.25 -4.62 29.23
N SER A 857 20.24 -5.03 28.44
CA SER A 857 21.19 -6.09 28.74
C SER A 857 22.59 -5.66 28.31
N GLU A 858 23.60 -6.20 29.00
CA GLU A 858 25.00 -5.95 28.68
C GLU A 858 25.37 -6.47 27.28
N ASN A 859 24.77 -7.58 26.86
CA ASN A 859 24.99 -8.17 25.54
C ASN A 859 23.66 -8.29 24.78
N TYR A 860 23.68 -8.03 23.47
CA TYR A 860 22.52 -8.18 22.59
C TYR A 860 22.98 -8.68 21.21
N THR A 861 22.20 -9.56 20.58
CA THR A 861 22.54 -10.10 19.26
C THR A 861 21.51 -9.67 18.23
N VAL A 862 21.98 -9.19 17.09
CA VAL A 862 21.16 -8.77 15.94
C VAL A 862 21.66 -9.48 14.70
N PHE A 863 20.77 -9.80 13.77
CA PHE A 863 21.11 -10.38 12.48
C PHE A 863 20.78 -9.41 11.35
N PHE A 864 21.70 -9.22 10.42
CA PHE A 864 21.46 -8.51 9.17
C PHE A 864 21.41 -9.49 8.00
N THR A 865 20.40 -9.36 7.15
CA THR A 865 20.30 -10.08 5.88
C THR A 865 20.41 -9.10 4.72
N ALA A 866 21.53 -9.17 4.00
CA ALA A 866 21.75 -8.40 2.79
C ALA A 866 20.91 -8.95 1.63
N TRP A 867 20.30 -8.08 0.84
CA TRP A 867 19.58 -8.45 -0.38
C TRP A 867 20.52 -8.69 -1.56
N ARG A 868 21.75 -8.17 -1.47
CA ARG A 868 22.82 -8.38 -2.45
C ARG A 868 24.05 -8.94 -1.74
N SER A 869 24.92 -9.59 -2.51
CA SER A 869 26.18 -10.07 -1.96
C SER A 869 27.03 -8.90 -1.45
N THR A 870 27.49 -9.01 -0.22
CA THR A 870 28.43 -8.07 0.42
C THR A 870 29.45 -8.87 1.23
N THR A 871 30.53 -8.21 1.65
CA THR A 871 31.60 -8.84 2.43
C THR A 871 31.55 -8.40 3.88
N LEU A 872 32.07 -9.22 4.79
CA LEU A 872 32.21 -8.85 6.20
C LEU A 872 32.98 -7.53 6.38
N LYS A 873 34.03 -7.32 5.58
CA LYS A 873 34.84 -6.09 5.63
C LYS A 873 34.02 -4.86 5.23
N ASP A 874 33.27 -4.94 4.13
CA ASP A 874 32.41 -3.85 3.65
C ASP A 874 31.30 -3.54 4.68
N PHE A 875 30.62 -4.58 5.17
CA PHE A 875 29.61 -4.47 6.21
C PHE A 875 30.12 -3.76 7.47
N VAL A 876 31.26 -4.21 8.02
CA VAL A 876 31.84 -3.60 9.22
C VAL A 876 32.28 -2.16 8.98
N SER A 877 32.79 -1.84 7.78
CA SER A 877 33.24 -0.48 7.47
C SER A 877 32.12 0.56 7.37
N LYS A 878 30.89 0.11 7.09
CA LYS A 878 29.71 0.97 6.94
C LYS A 878 28.77 0.93 8.13
N LEU A 879 29.02 0.05 9.10
CA LEU A 879 28.18 -0.09 10.29
C LEU A 879 28.35 1.13 11.21
N ASN A 880 27.28 1.89 11.36
CA ASN A 880 27.13 2.98 12.29
C ASN A 880 26.11 2.61 13.37
N ILE A 881 26.43 2.90 14.63
CA ILE A 881 25.55 2.63 15.78
C ILE A 881 25.27 3.97 16.47
N THR A 882 24.00 4.27 16.71
CA THR A 882 23.55 5.49 17.40
C THR A 882 22.56 5.15 18.50
N SER A 883 22.65 5.81 19.64
CA SER A 883 21.68 5.77 20.74
C SER A 883 21.21 7.18 21.09
N LEU A 884 20.15 7.29 21.89
CA LEU A 884 19.59 8.60 22.26
C LEU A 884 20.62 9.53 22.93
N ARG A 885 21.54 9.00 23.75
CA ARG A 885 22.55 9.82 24.46
C ARG A 885 23.76 10.16 23.59
N ASP A 886 23.81 9.73 22.33
CA ASP A 886 24.87 10.13 21.39
C ASP A 886 24.60 11.47 20.72
N ILE A 887 23.36 11.96 20.79
CA ILE A 887 22.90 13.16 20.10
C ILE A 887 22.84 14.42 20.99
N TYR A 888 23.07 14.30 22.32
CA TYR A 888 23.15 15.43 23.27
C TYR A 888 24.03 15.17 24.51
#